data_AF-A0ABD2Z0J0-F1
#
_entry.id   AF-A0ABD2Z0J0-F1
#
_cell.length_a   1.000
_cell.length_b   1.000
_cell.length_c   1.000
_cell.angle_alpha   90.00
_cell.angle_beta   90.00
_cell.angle_gamma   90.00
#
_symmetry.space_group_name_H-M   'P 1'
#
loop_
_entity.id
_entity.type
_entity.pdbx_description
1 polymer ?
#
loop_
_entity_poly.entity_id
_entity_poly.type
_entity_poly.pdbx_seq_one_letter_code
_entity_poly.pdbx_strand_id
1 'polypeptide(L)'
;MFSIFVILFFLPRIFAVDPYQQFTQLNLPSGGPIGPESVVLDRFNQGPYVGVSDGRILKYLGTSSCANGVTDPNLGPTCGRVLGITYDSLTGKFFIADTFFGICVVGPNGGQATILANSAGGVRFNFLNGIDLNPITREVYVTDGSQTFDIRNVTQGTAVPDSTGRLIKYNPITKEVNVVLDGLPTPVGPVNSHDGSFVLFSASNDKRIIKYWLLGLKANTTEILLDLPGNPLKIKRAPTFGEFWVAFNIIVRQPRSVTPFGFKFNSLGQVLLIKALQPQYNNTHVNVVQEYNVNGGTLYVGSRDAPFVGKTKELCDGETDPNLGLTCGRPTAFSFNLLTGILYIADANLGLFQVGPNGGRATPVINSACGVPFHFLNGADVDQLSGNVFLTDASLIFDTRNISQPGYITDNTGRLIKYNPTTKEAIVLLEGLYTPVGPAVSWDRSFVLFSEFGAKRITRYWLTGPKASTGEVFMNLTGYPLKVKRASTIGEYGVPVNQIVQQPRFTTPFAYKINSEGGPIGPESVALDRFNQGPYVGVSDGRILKYQPKGGFVEFAYTAPNRNKTLCDGVSDINLGPICGRIFGISFDSVTGDLYLADTFHGLFVVGPKGGQATLIANSAGGVRFNFLSGVDVNPITREVYFTDASQTFDLRNVIRGNAVPDSSGRLIKYNPTTKEVKVVLDGLPNPVGPANSHNGTFLLYSENSNKRITKYWLQGLKAHTSEVILNLPGNPAKIKRAPKFGEFWVAAKIIAQHPPSVTPFGYKFNSLGKVLIRKALRRQYNNNTIVNVLQEYNVNGGALFVGSREASYAGKFTKW
;
A
#
# COMPACT_ATOMS: atom_id res chain seq x y z
N MET A 1 -13.29 43.30 -18.13
CA MET A 1 -13.32 41.82 -18.04
C MET A 1 -12.63 41.09 -19.20
N PHE A 2 -12.42 41.71 -20.37
CA PHE A 2 -11.84 41.02 -21.55
C PHE A 2 -10.30 40.96 -21.64
N SER A 3 -9.53 41.74 -20.87
CA SER A 3 -8.05 41.79 -21.04
C SER A 3 -7.22 40.75 -20.26
N ILE A 4 -7.79 40.08 -19.25
CA ILE A 4 -7.03 39.09 -18.44
C ILE A 4 -6.96 37.72 -19.14
N PHE A 5 -7.94 37.40 -20.00
CA PHE A 5 -7.94 36.16 -20.76
C PHE A 5 -6.88 36.11 -21.87
N VAL A 6 -6.40 37.26 -22.36
CA VAL A 6 -5.51 37.31 -23.55
C VAL A 6 -4.05 36.94 -23.23
N ILE A 7 -3.57 37.13 -22.00
CA ILE A 7 -2.17 36.85 -21.64
C ILE A 7 -1.91 35.34 -21.45
N LEU A 8 -2.92 34.55 -21.10
CA LEU A 8 -2.80 33.09 -20.99
C LEU A 8 -2.82 32.35 -22.34
N PHE A 9 -3.22 33.03 -23.44
CA PHE A 9 -3.31 32.42 -24.77
C PHE A 9 -1.98 32.36 -25.55
N PHE A 10 -0.94 33.06 -25.10
CA PHE A 10 0.39 33.05 -25.76
C PHE A 10 1.34 31.98 -25.23
N LEU A 11 0.93 31.18 -24.25
CA LEU A 11 1.62 29.95 -23.89
C LEU A 11 1.06 28.82 -24.77
N PRO A 12 1.91 28.01 -25.45
CA PRO A 12 1.45 26.95 -26.33
C PRO A 12 0.45 26.05 -25.56
N ARG A 13 -0.68 25.73 -26.21
CA ARG A 13 -1.78 24.90 -25.69
C ARG A 13 -1.27 23.53 -25.21
N ILE A 14 -0.69 23.49 -24.03
CA ILE A 14 -0.30 22.30 -23.27
C ILE A 14 -0.63 22.60 -21.80
N PHE A 15 -1.81 23.15 -21.53
CA PHE A 15 -2.30 23.16 -20.16
C PHE A 15 -3.06 21.87 -19.92
N ALA A 16 -2.46 21.05 -19.08
CA ALA A 16 -3.05 19.83 -18.59
C ALA A 16 -4.37 20.18 -17.89
N VAL A 17 -5.44 19.42 -18.16
CA VAL A 17 -6.74 19.59 -17.49
C VAL A 17 -6.51 19.61 -15.98
N ASP A 18 -7.03 20.65 -15.33
CA ASP A 18 -6.97 20.84 -13.88
C ASP A 18 -7.66 19.67 -13.19
N PRO A 19 -6.91 18.77 -12.54
CA PRO A 19 -7.50 17.55 -12.03
C PRO A 19 -8.13 17.79 -10.65
N TYR A 20 -7.91 18.96 -10.02
CA TYR A 20 -8.40 19.31 -8.68
C TYR A 20 -9.82 19.91 -8.73
N GLN A 21 -10.85 19.08 -8.80
CA GLN A 21 -12.23 19.54 -9.04
C GLN A 21 -13.10 19.55 -7.78
N GLN A 22 -12.82 18.69 -6.80
CA GLN A 22 -13.63 18.60 -5.58
C GLN A 22 -13.09 19.59 -4.55
N PHE A 23 -13.91 20.53 -4.07
CA PHE A 23 -13.49 21.53 -3.08
C PHE A 23 -14.28 21.41 -1.79
N THR A 24 -13.60 21.57 -0.66
CA THR A 24 -14.20 21.60 0.68
C THR A 24 -13.51 22.66 1.53
N GLN A 25 -14.29 23.43 2.27
CA GLN A 25 -13.76 24.38 3.25
C GLN A 25 -13.57 23.69 4.60
N LEU A 26 -12.34 23.73 5.13
CA LEU A 26 -12.04 23.35 6.50
C LEU A 26 -12.06 24.63 7.34
N ASN A 27 -13.22 24.92 7.94
CA ASN A 27 -13.44 26.16 8.68
C ASN A 27 -12.58 26.21 9.95
N LEU A 28 -12.01 27.39 10.22
CA LEU A 28 -11.39 27.70 11.50
C LEU A 28 -12.48 27.87 12.59
N PRO A 29 -12.11 27.79 13.89
CA PRO A 29 -13.06 27.98 14.99
C PRO A 29 -13.88 29.28 14.86
N SER A 30 -15.19 29.17 15.02
CA SER A 30 -16.14 30.28 14.85
C SER A 30 -15.90 31.42 15.85
N GLY A 31 -15.94 32.67 15.36
CA GLY A 31 -15.81 33.87 16.21
C GLY A 31 -14.38 34.19 16.66
N GLY A 32 -13.36 33.66 15.96
CA GLY A 32 -11.97 33.79 16.38
C GLY A 32 -10.98 34.22 15.28
N PRO A 33 -9.91 33.44 15.00
CA PRO A 33 -8.79 33.91 14.19
C PRO A 33 -8.98 33.71 12.67
N ILE A 34 -8.31 34.55 11.87
CA ILE A 34 -8.15 34.39 10.41
C ILE A 34 -6.81 33.72 10.08
N GLY A 35 -6.70 33.16 8.88
CA GLY A 35 -5.57 32.33 8.47
C GLY A 35 -6.04 31.03 7.82
N PRO A 36 -5.13 30.17 7.33
CA PRO A 36 -3.71 30.19 7.64
C PRO A 36 -2.77 30.63 6.53
N GLU A 37 -1.63 31.20 6.93
CA GLU A 37 -0.55 31.60 6.03
C GLU A 37 0.40 30.47 5.66
N SER A 38 0.38 29.36 6.41
CA SER A 38 1.13 28.15 6.11
C SER A 38 0.37 26.93 6.61
N VAL A 39 0.51 25.83 5.88
CA VAL A 39 -0.06 24.53 6.20
C VAL A 39 1.08 23.50 6.28
N VAL A 40 0.93 22.47 7.11
CA VAL A 40 1.80 21.29 7.13
C VAL A 40 1.04 20.03 7.58
N LEU A 41 1.45 18.83 7.14
CA LEU A 41 1.00 17.53 7.69
C LEU A 41 2.13 16.87 8.50
N ASP A 42 1.78 16.01 9.45
CA ASP A 42 2.77 15.18 10.14
C ASP A 42 3.21 13.96 9.31
N ARG A 43 4.19 13.19 9.84
CA ARG A 43 4.75 11.99 9.19
C ARG A 43 3.73 10.88 8.90
N PHE A 44 2.56 10.93 9.52
CA PHE A 44 1.48 9.97 9.29
C PHE A 44 0.39 10.54 8.38
N ASN A 45 0.68 11.66 7.70
CA ASN A 45 -0.26 12.41 6.87
C ASN A 45 -1.50 12.90 7.65
N GLN A 46 -1.40 13.09 8.97
CA GLN A 46 -2.48 13.68 9.76
C GLN A 46 -2.31 15.20 9.80
N GLY A 47 -3.43 15.93 9.84
CA GLY A 47 -3.50 17.39 9.74
C GLY A 47 -4.69 17.84 8.89
N PRO A 48 -4.70 19.07 8.34
CA PRO A 48 -3.60 20.05 8.35
C PRO A 48 -3.33 20.65 9.74
N TYR A 49 -2.04 20.87 10.03
CA TYR A 49 -1.57 21.76 11.09
C TYR A 49 -1.35 23.14 10.50
N VAL A 50 -1.87 24.17 11.16
CA VAL A 50 -1.91 25.52 10.60
C VAL A 50 -1.62 26.57 11.67
N GLY A 51 -0.88 27.61 11.28
CA GLY A 51 -0.74 28.82 12.09
C GLY A 51 -1.89 29.79 11.83
N VAL A 52 -2.43 30.42 12.87
CA VAL A 52 -3.55 31.36 12.77
C VAL A 52 -3.20 32.73 13.39
N SER A 53 -4.04 33.74 13.12
CA SER A 53 -3.75 35.16 13.44
C SER A 53 -3.53 35.46 14.93
N ASP A 54 -4.01 34.60 15.84
CA ASP A 54 -3.86 34.76 17.29
C ASP A 54 -2.64 34.02 17.88
N GLY A 55 -1.71 33.58 17.02
CA GLY A 55 -0.44 32.95 17.42
C GLY A 55 -0.51 31.44 17.65
N ARG A 56 -1.71 30.82 17.60
CA ARG A 56 -1.86 29.38 17.80
C ARG A 56 -1.44 28.56 16.58
N ILE A 57 -1.06 27.31 16.86
CA ILE A 57 -0.96 26.23 15.87
C ILE A 57 -2.09 25.25 16.13
N LEU A 58 -2.99 25.11 15.16
CA LEU A 58 -4.15 24.25 15.27
C LEU A 58 -3.92 23.00 14.43
N LYS A 59 -4.04 21.81 15.05
CA LYS A 59 -4.39 20.57 14.33
C LYS A 59 -5.89 20.62 14.10
N TYR A 60 -6.38 20.36 12.89
CA TYR A 60 -7.82 20.26 12.64
C TYR A 60 -8.47 19.10 13.42
N LEU A 61 -8.85 19.37 14.67
CA LEU A 61 -9.66 18.59 15.61
C LEU A 61 -10.25 19.64 16.59
N GLY A 62 -11.57 19.68 16.77
CA GLY A 62 -12.28 20.77 17.43
C GLY A 62 -11.78 21.19 18.84
N THR A 63 -11.83 22.52 19.05
CA THR A 63 -11.89 23.34 20.29
C THR A 63 -10.68 23.48 21.26
N SER A 64 -10.27 24.77 21.39
CA SER A 64 -9.63 25.53 22.51
C SER A 64 -8.20 25.15 22.97
N SER A 65 -7.31 26.05 23.42
CA SER A 65 -7.44 27.39 24.02
C SER A 65 -6.13 28.23 23.85
N CYS A 66 -6.25 29.37 23.18
CA CYS A 66 -5.72 30.68 23.63
C CYS A 66 -6.96 31.57 23.56
N ALA A 67 -7.27 32.26 24.65
CA ALA A 67 -8.60 32.82 24.88
C ALA A 67 -8.94 33.94 23.88
N ASN A 68 -10.09 33.78 23.23
CA ASN A 68 -10.91 34.81 22.56
C ASN A 68 -10.59 35.20 21.11
N GLY A 69 -9.72 34.47 20.39
CA GLY A 69 -9.72 34.52 18.92
C GLY A 69 -9.62 35.93 18.31
N VAL A 70 -8.81 36.80 18.91
CA VAL A 70 -8.74 38.20 18.48
C VAL A 70 -7.94 38.29 17.18
N THR A 71 -8.48 39.00 16.18
CA THR A 71 -7.85 39.23 14.87
C THR A 71 -7.05 40.53 14.80
N ASP A 72 -7.04 41.32 15.88
CA ASP A 72 -6.33 42.60 15.97
C ASP A 72 -4.81 42.38 15.85
N PRO A 73 -4.17 42.84 14.76
CA PRO A 73 -2.74 42.66 14.57
C PRO A 73 -1.89 43.45 15.59
N ASN A 74 -2.48 44.40 16.33
CA ASN A 74 -1.80 45.13 17.41
C ASN A 74 -1.59 44.29 18.68
N LEU A 75 -2.32 43.19 18.85
CA LEU A 75 -2.08 42.23 19.93
C LEU A 75 -1.01 41.20 19.58
N GLY A 76 -0.54 41.18 18.33
CA GLY A 76 0.51 40.28 17.84
C GLY A 76 1.81 40.30 18.67
N PRO A 77 2.33 41.46 19.12
CA PRO A 77 3.49 41.50 20.02
C PRO A 77 3.30 40.79 21.38
N THR A 78 2.05 40.60 21.81
CA THR A 78 1.70 39.93 23.08
C THR A 78 1.39 38.45 22.87
N CYS A 79 0.69 38.12 21.77
CA CYS A 79 0.16 36.77 21.52
C CYS A 79 0.97 35.96 20.48
N GLY A 80 1.87 36.61 19.73
CA GLY A 80 2.53 36.03 18.56
C GLY A 80 1.64 36.03 17.31
N ARG A 81 2.24 35.71 16.16
CA ARG A 81 1.54 35.41 14.91
C ARG A 81 2.41 34.51 14.03
N VAL A 82 1.98 33.25 13.93
CA VAL A 82 2.69 32.22 13.17
C VAL A 82 2.43 32.39 11.69
N LEU A 83 3.46 32.80 10.95
CA LEU A 83 3.38 32.93 9.50
C LEU A 83 3.93 31.68 8.83
N GLY A 84 5.05 31.14 9.29
CA GLY A 84 5.66 29.92 8.74
C GLY A 84 5.60 28.74 9.70
N ILE A 85 5.35 27.54 9.17
CA ILE A 85 5.46 26.28 9.91
C ILE A 85 6.07 25.20 9.01
N THR A 86 6.95 24.38 9.59
CA THR A 86 7.49 23.17 8.98
C THR A 86 7.62 22.06 10.02
N TYR A 87 7.58 20.81 9.58
CA TYR A 87 7.57 19.63 10.44
C TYR A 87 8.84 18.83 10.27
N ASP A 88 9.49 18.53 11.38
CA ASP A 88 10.65 17.65 11.46
C ASP A 88 10.15 16.20 11.57
N SER A 89 10.16 15.48 10.45
CA SER A 89 9.71 14.07 10.38
C SER A 89 10.50 13.08 11.25
N LEU A 90 11.72 13.43 11.63
CA LEU A 90 12.62 12.57 12.40
C LEU A 90 12.36 12.71 13.90
N THR A 91 12.28 13.95 14.39
CA THR A 91 12.11 14.26 15.81
C THR A 91 10.65 14.47 16.21
N GLY A 92 9.77 14.69 15.23
CA GLY A 92 8.36 15.02 15.43
C GLY A 92 8.11 16.46 15.88
N LYS A 93 9.13 17.33 15.87
CA LYS A 93 9.01 18.74 16.28
C LYS A 93 8.44 19.62 15.16
N PHE A 94 7.78 20.71 15.53
CA PHE A 94 7.42 21.79 14.61
C PHE A 94 8.38 22.95 14.77
N PHE A 95 8.95 23.41 13.66
CA PHE A 95 9.69 24.67 13.60
C PHE A 95 8.80 25.75 13.01
N ILE A 96 8.85 26.92 13.64
CA ILE A 96 7.87 27.98 13.44
C ILE A 96 8.59 29.29 13.19
N ALA A 97 8.14 30.02 12.18
CA ALA A 97 8.47 31.43 12.01
C ALA A 97 7.30 32.25 12.55
N ASP A 98 7.48 32.77 13.76
CA ASP A 98 6.60 33.77 14.34
C ASP A 98 7.14 35.16 13.99
N THR A 99 6.29 36.02 13.44
CA THR A 99 6.73 37.33 12.96
C THR A 99 7.10 38.31 14.08
N PHE A 100 6.69 38.07 15.32
CA PHE A 100 6.97 38.93 16.47
C PHE A 100 8.02 38.31 17.42
N PHE A 101 8.01 36.99 17.57
CA PHE A 101 8.90 36.26 18.49
C PHE A 101 10.12 35.64 17.80
N GLY A 102 10.08 35.40 16.49
CA GLY A 102 11.19 34.86 15.71
C GLY A 102 11.09 33.35 15.46
N ILE A 103 12.25 32.69 15.36
CA ILE A 103 12.34 31.25 15.12
C ILE A 103 11.96 30.54 16.42
N CYS A 104 10.94 29.70 16.38
CA CYS A 104 10.44 28.96 17.53
C CYS A 104 10.36 27.46 17.24
N VAL A 105 10.27 26.64 18.31
CA VAL A 105 10.05 25.21 18.21
C VAL A 105 8.96 24.73 19.17
N VAL A 106 8.14 23.77 18.71
CA VAL A 106 7.14 23.07 19.52
C VAL A 106 7.41 21.58 19.47
N GLY A 107 7.30 20.91 20.62
CA GLY A 107 7.50 19.47 20.74
C GLY A 107 6.40 18.63 20.05
N PRO A 108 6.64 17.32 19.85
CA PRO A 108 5.69 16.42 19.18
C PRO A 108 4.33 16.28 19.87
N ASN A 109 4.27 16.58 21.17
CA ASN A 109 3.05 16.51 21.97
C ASN A 109 2.27 17.84 22.01
N GLY A 110 2.70 18.86 21.25
CA GLY A 110 2.19 20.22 21.35
C GLY A 110 2.71 20.98 22.58
N GLY A 111 2.08 22.10 22.90
CA GLY A 111 2.44 22.97 24.04
C GLY A 111 2.96 24.36 23.63
N GLN A 112 3.40 25.14 24.61
CA GLN A 112 3.94 26.48 24.38
C GLN A 112 5.24 26.42 23.55
N ALA A 113 5.33 27.28 22.54
CA ALA A 113 6.52 27.35 21.69
C ALA A 113 7.72 27.90 22.47
N THR A 114 8.89 27.29 22.26
CA THR A 114 10.17 27.79 22.78
C THR A 114 10.83 28.67 21.72
N ILE A 115 11.20 29.90 22.09
CA ILE A 115 11.95 30.81 21.20
C ILE A 115 13.39 30.31 21.07
N LEU A 116 13.84 30.14 19.83
CA LEU A 116 15.20 29.71 19.49
C LEU A 116 16.08 30.89 19.10
N ALA A 117 15.54 31.84 18.33
CA ALA A 117 16.25 33.05 17.91
C ALA A 117 15.28 34.16 17.53
N ASN A 118 15.64 35.42 17.78
CA ASN A 118 14.84 36.61 17.46
C ASN A 118 15.61 37.67 16.65
N SER A 119 16.86 37.39 16.29
CA SER A 119 17.74 38.28 15.53
C SER A 119 18.79 37.49 14.76
N ALA A 120 19.36 38.11 13.73
CA ALA A 120 20.52 37.60 12.99
C ALA A 120 21.42 38.78 12.58
N GLY A 121 22.74 38.59 12.70
CA GLY A 121 23.71 39.64 12.35
C GLY A 121 23.53 40.94 13.14
N GLY A 122 23.09 40.85 14.40
CA GLY A 122 22.82 42.01 15.25
C GLY A 122 21.50 42.75 14.96
N VAL A 123 20.74 42.35 13.93
CA VAL A 123 19.45 42.97 13.58
C VAL A 123 18.30 42.04 13.93
N ARG A 124 17.31 42.58 14.68
CA ARG A 124 16.09 41.88 15.07
C ARG A 124 15.26 41.46 13.85
N PHE A 125 14.60 40.31 13.93
CA PHE A 125 13.61 39.92 12.93
C PHE A 125 12.39 40.82 13.01
N ASN A 126 11.99 41.40 11.89
CA ASN A 126 10.87 42.35 11.84
C ASN A 126 9.68 41.79 11.05
N PHE A 127 9.92 40.95 10.04
CA PHE A 127 8.87 40.32 9.26
C PHE A 127 9.21 38.87 8.87
N LEU A 128 9.43 38.02 9.88
CA LEU A 128 9.72 36.61 9.66
C LEU A 128 8.48 35.87 9.12
N ASN A 129 8.53 35.46 7.86
CA ASN A 129 7.31 35.05 7.13
C ASN A 129 7.33 33.59 6.64
N GLY A 130 8.49 32.93 6.62
CA GLY A 130 8.66 31.61 6.03
C GLY A 130 9.74 30.81 6.74
N ILE A 131 9.56 29.49 6.77
CA ILE A 131 10.50 28.55 7.39
C ILE A 131 10.43 27.20 6.68
N ASP A 132 11.59 26.59 6.44
CA ASP A 132 11.69 25.20 6.01
C ASP A 132 12.99 24.53 6.49
N LEU A 133 12.97 23.21 6.56
CA LEU A 133 14.09 22.37 6.98
C LEU A 133 14.78 21.74 5.77
N ASN A 134 16.11 21.77 5.76
CA ASN A 134 16.87 20.94 4.85
C ASN A 134 16.61 19.46 5.19
N PRO A 135 16.13 18.64 4.23
CA PRO A 135 15.74 17.27 4.53
C PRO A 135 16.93 16.39 4.97
N ILE A 136 18.14 16.76 4.58
CA ILE A 136 19.38 16.01 4.85
C ILE A 136 20.09 16.58 6.08
N THR A 137 20.45 17.86 6.08
CA THR A 137 21.27 18.47 7.15
C THR A 137 20.45 18.87 8.37
N ARG A 138 19.12 19.00 8.22
CA ARG A 138 18.19 19.54 9.24
C ARG A 138 18.47 20.98 9.65
N GLU A 139 19.31 21.71 8.91
CA GLU A 139 19.44 23.16 9.07
C GLU A 139 18.11 23.84 8.69
N VAL A 140 17.78 24.89 9.43
CA VAL A 140 16.54 25.64 9.30
C VAL A 140 16.82 26.87 8.46
N TYR A 141 16.06 27.07 7.38
CA TYR A 141 16.11 28.26 6.56
C TYR A 141 14.85 29.08 6.77
N VAL A 142 15.01 30.38 7.01
CA VAL A 142 13.90 31.32 7.22
C VAL A 142 14.07 32.57 6.37
N THR A 143 12.95 33.19 6.01
CA THR A 143 12.94 34.49 5.32
C THR A 143 12.42 35.57 6.25
N ASP A 144 13.18 36.64 6.35
CA ASP A 144 12.78 37.90 6.98
C ASP A 144 12.42 38.86 5.84
N GLY A 145 11.13 39.13 5.66
CA GLY A 145 10.63 39.80 4.46
C GLY A 145 11.01 41.27 4.37
N SER A 146 11.29 41.90 5.50
CA SER A 146 11.64 43.31 5.60
C SER A 146 12.32 43.58 6.93
N GLN A 147 13.34 44.43 6.94
CA GLN A 147 13.92 44.96 8.18
C GLN A 147 13.26 46.30 8.59
N THR A 148 12.39 46.86 7.75
CA THR A 148 11.80 48.20 7.94
C THR A 148 10.31 48.15 8.29
N PHE A 149 9.58 47.16 7.77
CA PHE A 149 8.15 46.98 7.99
C PHE A 149 7.87 45.67 8.72
N ASP A 150 6.86 45.70 9.60
CA ASP A 150 6.24 44.49 10.15
C ASP A 150 4.86 44.25 9.52
N ILE A 151 4.24 43.11 9.87
CA ILE A 151 2.97 42.67 9.27
C ILE A 151 1.81 43.68 9.43
N ARG A 152 1.82 44.56 10.43
CA ARG A 152 0.80 45.60 10.66
C ARG A 152 0.81 46.66 9.55
N ASN A 153 1.97 46.90 8.94
CA ASN A 153 2.17 47.92 7.90
C ASN A 153 2.39 47.31 6.50
N VAL A 154 2.02 46.04 6.29
CA VAL A 154 2.34 45.30 5.06
C VAL A 154 1.74 45.94 3.78
N THR A 155 0.64 46.68 3.89
CA THR A 155 0.03 47.41 2.76
C THR A 155 0.89 48.60 2.32
N GLN A 156 1.63 49.25 3.23
CA GLN A 156 2.59 50.31 2.91
C GLN A 156 3.83 49.74 2.21
N GLY A 157 4.33 48.58 2.65
CA GLY A 157 5.47 47.88 2.02
C GLY A 157 5.19 47.35 0.60
N THR A 158 3.92 47.20 0.20
CA THR A 158 3.56 46.92 -1.21
C THR A 158 3.47 48.18 -2.08
N ALA A 159 3.45 49.36 -1.46
CA ALA A 159 3.39 50.66 -2.14
C ALA A 159 4.76 51.33 -2.26
N VAL A 160 5.69 51.02 -1.36
CA VAL A 160 7.07 51.52 -1.33
C VAL A 160 8.05 50.39 -1.67
N PRO A 161 9.00 50.57 -2.61
CA PRO A 161 10.04 49.58 -2.85
C PRO A 161 10.85 49.29 -1.59
N ASP A 162 10.84 48.03 -1.15
CA ASP A 162 11.65 47.54 -0.04
C ASP A 162 12.51 46.36 -0.51
N SER A 163 13.81 46.47 -0.29
CA SER A 163 14.82 45.45 -0.60
C SER A 163 15.71 45.18 0.61
N THR A 164 15.18 45.36 1.82
CA THR A 164 15.91 45.05 3.06
C THR A 164 15.71 43.61 3.53
N GLY A 165 15.06 42.76 2.75
CA GLY A 165 14.76 41.39 3.15
C GLY A 165 15.99 40.48 3.18
N ARG A 166 15.89 39.38 3.94
CA ARG A 166 17.00 38.43 4.20
C ARG A 166 16.58 36.98 4.08
N LEU A 167 17.51 36.14 3.63
CA LEU A 167 17.47 34.69 3.82
C LEU A 167 18.43 34.34 4.96
N ILE A 168 17.94 33.64 5.97
CA ILE A 168 18.69 33.35 7.21
C ILE A 168 18.74 31.83 7.40
N LYS A 169 19.87 31.34 7.90
CA LYS A 169 20.10 29.95 8.28
C LYS A 169 20.28 29.85 9.79
N TYR A 170 19.55 28.94 10.42
CA TYR A 170 19.69 28.56 11.81
C TYR A 170 20.12 27.09 11.92
N ASN A 171 21.19 26.83 12.66
CA ASN A 171 21.65 25.48 12.95
C ASN A 171 21.07 25.03 14.30
N PRO A 172 20.17 24.03 14.34
CA PRO A 172 19.54 23.61 15.59
C PRO A 172 20.50 22.90 16.56
N ILE A 173 21.68 22.48 16.11
CA ILE A 173 22.70 21.81 16.93
C ILE A 173 23.63 22.86 17.55
N THR A 174 24.25 23.72 16.74
CA THR A 174 25.20 24.74 17.22
C THR A 174 24.49 25.98 17.79
N LYS A 175 23.19 26.13 17.50
CA LYS A 175 22.36 27.31 17.80
C LYS A 175 22.80 28.60 17.10
N GLU A 176 23.68 28.48 16.10
CA GLU A 176 24.14 29.64 15.31
C GLU A 176 23.05 30.13 14.36
N VAL A 177 22.99 31.45 14.19
CA VAL A 177 22.07 32.14 13.29
C VAL A 177 22.89 33.01 12.33
N ASN A 178 22.85 32.70 11.04
CA ASN A 178 23.64 33.37 10.01
C ASN A 178 22.74 33.95 8.92
N VAL A 179 23.02 35.19 8.50
CA VAL A 179 22.41 35.78 7.31
C VAL A 179 23.12 35.18 6.09
N VAL A 180 22.36 34.49 5.23
CA VAL A 180 22.87 33.81 4.02
C VAL A 180 22.83 34.75 2.83
N LEU A 181 21.74 35.49 2.69
CA LEU A 181 21.55 36.52 1.67
C LEU A 181 20.88 37.73 2.33
N ASP A 182 21.29 38.92 1.93
CA ASP A 182 20.73 40.21 2.34
C ASP A 182 20.39 41.05 1.11
N GLY A 183 19.63 42.13 1.28
CA GLY A 183 19.27 43.00 0.17
C GLY A 183 18.14 42.45 -0.72
N LEU A 184 17.30 41.55 -0.20
CA LEU A 184 16.30 40.84 -0.99
C LEU A 184 14.97 41.61 -1.09
N PRO A 185 14.32 41.64 -2.28
CA PRO A 185 13.06 42.35 -2.50
C PRO A 185 11.86 41.53 -1.99
N THR A 186 11.53 41.71 -0.71
CA THR A 186 10.47 41.00 0.01
C THR A 186 10.53 39.48 -0.19
N PRO A 187 11.55 38.78 0.35
CA PRO A 187 11.66 37.33 0.24
C PRO A 187 10.54 36.64 1.03
N VAL A 188 9.89 35.65 0.42
CA VAL A 188 8.79 34.91 1.04
C VAL A 188 8.98 33.40 0.89
N GLY A 189 8.86 32.69 2.02
CA GLY A 189 8.61 31.25 2.07
C GLY A 189 9.72 30.40 1.43
N PRO A 190 10.87 30.21 2.12
CA PRO A 190 11.93 29.37 1.62
C PRO A 190 11.45 27.91 1.61
N VAL A 191 11.96 27.14 0.66
CA VAL A 191 11.76 25.69 0.60
C VAL A 191 13.05 25.01 0.15
N ASN A 192 13.48 23.99 0.89
CA ASN A 192 14.63 23.19 0.50
C ASN A 192 14.20 22.17 -0.57
N SER A 193 15.09 21.89 -1.53
CA SER A 193 14.90 20.82 -2.51
C SER A 193 14.81 19.45 -1.83
N HIS A 194 14.22 18.46 -2.50
CA HIS A 194 14.06 17.11 -1.96
C HIS A 194 15.40 16.42 -1.61
N ASP A 195 16.46 16.72 -2.36
CA ASP A 195 17.83 16.25 -2.12
C ASP A 195 18.65 17.18 -1.20
N GLY A 196 18.11 18.32 -0.79
CA GLY A 196 18.82 19.32 0.01
C GLY A 196 19.94 20.07 -0.71
N SER A 197 20.02 20.01 -2.04
CA SER A 197 21.06 20.67 -2.84
C SER A 197 20.83 22.17 -3.10
N PHE A 198 19.60 22.69 -2.96
CA PHE A 198 19.29 24.11 -3.11
C PHE A 198 18.07 24.55 -2.27
N VAL A 199 17.91 25.87 -2.12
CA VAL A 199 16.73 26.52 -1.52
C VAL A 199 16.05 27.39 -2.57
N LEU A 200 14.73 27.30 -2.67
CA LEU A 200 13.91 28.24 -3.44
C LEU A 200 13.21 29.21 -2.50
N PHE A 201 13.07 30.46 -2.92
CA PHE A 201 12.22 31.44 -2.24
C PHE A 201 11.68 32.45 -3.26
N SER A 202 10.57 33.11 -2.92
CA SER A 202 9.93 34.10 -3.78
C SER A 202 10.48 35.49 -3.51
N ALA A 203 10.89 36.21 -4.54
CA ALA A 203 11.07 37.66 -4.52
C ALA A 203 9.74 38.31 -4.91
N SER A 204 8.87 38.52 -3.92
CA SER A 204 7.44 38.80 -4.15
C SER A 204 7.21 40.09 -4.95
N ASN A 205 7.96 41.15 -4.66
CA ASN A 205 7.79 42.45 -5.34
C ASN A 205 8.26 42.42 -6.79
N ASP A 206 9.26 41.60 -7.08
CA ASP A 206 9.82 41.44 -8.43
C ASP A 206 9.16 40.33 -9.24
N LYS A 207 8.18 39.64 -8.65
CA LYS A 207 7.39 38.59 -9.29
C LYS A 207 8.22 37.41 -9.80
N ARG A 208 9.23 36.99 -9.05
CA ARG A 208 10.13 35.90 -9.47
C ARG A 208 10.44 34.92 -8.35
N ILE A 209 10.82 33.72 -8.74
CA ILE A 209 11.36 32.68 -7.85
C ILE A 209 12.88 32.65 -8.02
N ILE A 210 13.58 32.74 -6.90
CA ILE A 210 15.04 32.68 -6.84
C ILE A 210 15.44 31.30 -6.33
N LYS A 211 16.43 30.70 -6.99
CA LYS A 211 17.12 29.49 -6.52
C LYS A 211 18.47 29.88 -5.95
N TYR A 212 18.75 29.44 -4.72
CA TYR A 212 20.05 29.54 -4.07
C TYR A 212 20.65 28.16 -3.90
N TRP A 213 21.82 27.93 -4.48
CA TRP A 213 22.50 26.64 -4.47
C TRP A 213 23.23 26.41 -3.15
N LEU A 214 22.98 25.28 -2.50
CA LEU A 214 23.67 24.85 -1.28
C LEU A 214 24.87 23.94 -1.58
N LEU A 215 24.77 23.15 -2.64
CA LEU A 215 25.77 22.16 -3.03
C LEU A 215 26.11 22.26 -4.52
N GLY A 216 27.23 21.62 -4.91
CA GLY A 216 27.69 21.55 -6.30
C GLY A 216 28.52 22.75 -6.75
N LEU A 217 28.85 22.81 -8.05
CA LEU A 217 29.72 23.84 -8.63
C LEU A 217 29.17 25.27 -8.52
N LYS A 218 27.85 25.41 -8.32
CA LYS A 218 27.16 26.69 -8.12
C LYS A 218 26.93 27.00 -6.64
N ALA A 219 27.46 26.22 -5.69
CA ALA A 219 27.20 26.44 -4.27
C ALA A 219 27.47 27.89 -3.85
N ASN A 220 26.58 28.43 -3.03
CA ASN A 220 26.55 29.82 -2.57
C ASN A 220 26.24 30.88 -3.64
N THR A 221 25.76 30.50 -4.83
CA THR A 221 25.26 31.45 -5.84
C THR A 221 23.75 31.40 -5.98
N THR A 222 23.17 32.46 -6.56
CA THR A 222 21.74 32.55 -6.89
C THR A 222 21.50 32.54 -8.40
N GLU A 223 20.31 32.08 -8.81
CA GLU A 223 19.79 32.25 -10.17
C GLU A 223 18.27 32.50 -10.14
N ILE A 224 17.76 33.22 -11.14
CA ILE A 224 16.31 33.35 -11.36
C ILE A 224 15.82 32.04 -11.98
N LEU A 225 14.87 31.39 -11.32
CA LEU A 225 14.33 30.11 -11.79
C LEU A 225 13.09 30.33 -12.66
N LEU A 226 12.20 31.24 -12.27
CA LEU A 226 10.91 31.45 -12.91
C LEU A 226 10.40 32.86 -12.65
N ASP A 227 9.99 33.56 -13.70
CA ASP A 227 9.20 34.80 -13.62
C ASP A 227 7.70 34.49 -13.64
N LEU A 228 6.92 35.26 -12.86
CA LEU A 228 5.48 35.06 -12.68
C LEU A 228 4.68 36.30 -13.09
N PRO A 229 3.43 36.10 -13.55
CA PRO A 229 2.55 37.22 -13.94
C PRO A 229 2.00 38.01 -12.75
N GLY A 230 2.13 37.50 -11.52
CA GLY A 230 1.67 38.15 -10.29
C GLY A 230 2.67 37.94 -9.15
N ASN A 231 2.34 38.44 -7.95
CA ASN A 231 3.23 38.41 -6.79
C ASN A 231 3.27 36.99 -6.17
N PRO A 232 4.39 36.26 -6.27
CA PRO A 232 4.54 34.94 -5.67
C PRO A 232 4.73 35.04 -4.16
N LEU A 233 4.11 34.11 -3.45
CA LEU A 233 4.20 33.97 -2.01
C LEU A 233 4.87 32.62 -1.70
N LYS A 234 4.28 31.77 -0.86
CA LYS A 234 5.00 30.59 -0.37
C LYS A 234 5.17 29.52 -1.42
N ILE A 235 6.35 28.94 -1.42
CA ILE A 235 6.69 27.76 -2.18
C ILE A 235 6.65 26.54 -1.25
N LYS A 236 6.08 25.43 -1.71
CA LYS A 236 6.07 24.15 -1.00
C LYS A 236 6.50 23.02 -1.94
N ARG A 237 7.21 22.03 -1.41
CA ARG A 237 7.53 20.79 -2.14
C ARG A 237 6.23 20.09 -2.55
N ALA A 238 6.15 19.66 -3.80
CA ALA A 238 5.18 18.68 -4.22
C ALA A 238 5.64 17.27 -3.77
N PRO A 239 4.74 16.28 -3.70
CA PRO A 239 5.10 14.90 -3.43
C PRO A 239 6.04 14.29 -4.48
N THR A 240 5.90 14.71 -5.74
CA THR A 240 6.82 14.31 -6.82
C THR A 240 8.18 14.97 -6.59
N PHE A 241 9.24 14.16 -6.67
CA PHE A 241 10.61 14.62 -6.48
C PHE A 241 10.98 15.70 -7.50
N GLY A 242 11.50 16.83 -7.03
CA GLY A 242 11.90 17.95 -7.88
C GLY A 242 10.75 18.83 -8.39
N GLU A 243 9.51 18.58 -7.96
CA GLU A 243 8.36 19.44 -8.24
C GLU A 243 7.97 20.28 -7.02
N PHE A 244 7.42 21.47 -7.29
CA PHE A 244 7.07 22.47 -6.28
C PHE A 244 5.75 23.15 -6.64
N TRP A 245 5.07 23.65 -5.63
CA TRP A 245 3.92 24.53 -5.76
C TRP A 245 4.26 25.91 -5.25
N VAL A 246 3.78 26.94 -5.95
CA VAL A 246 3.81 28.33 -5.49
C VAL A 246 2.42 28.93 -5.57
N ALA A 247 2.01 29.60 -4.49
CA ALA A 247 0.84 30.48 -4.52
C ALA A 247 1.27 31.84 -5.07
N PHE A 248 0.47 32.45 -5.96
CA PHE A 248 0.69 33.83 -6.38
C PHE A 248 -0.62 34.55 -6.66
N ASN A 249 -0.55 35.88 -6.67
CA ASN A 249 -1.73 36.73 -6.80
C ASN A 249 -1.48 37.79 -7.87
N ILE A 250 -2.38 37.89 -8.84
CA ILE A 250 -2.41 39.03 -9.77
C ILE A 250 -3.22 40.14 -9.10
N ILE A 251 -2.61 41.29 -8.89
CA ILE A 251 -3.23 42.42 -8.20
C ILE A 251 -3.40 43.58 -9.18
N VAL A 252 -4.66 43.95 -9.45
CA VAL A 252 -5.03 45.17 -10.17
C VAL A 252 -5.35 46.23 -9.12
N ARG A 253 -4.78 47.44 -9.23
CA ARG A 253 -4.93 48.48 -8.20
C ARG A 253 -6.21 49.31 -8.34
N GLN A 254 -6.74 49.48 -9.56
CA GLN A 254 -7.92 50.30 -9.81
C GLN A 254 -8.83 49.69 -10.91
N PRO A 255 -10.05 49.22 -10.57
CA PRO A 255 -10.52 48.95 -9.20
C PRO A 255 -9.64 47.88 -8.53
N ARG A 256 -9.49 47.94 -7.20
CA ARG A 256 -8.63 46.99 -6.48
C ARG A 256 -9.20 45.58 -6.60
N SER A 257 -8.49 44.71 -7.34
CA SER A 257 -8.88 43.31 -7.52
C SER A 257 -7.67 42.38 -7.38
N VAL A 258 -7.91 41.22 -6.80
CA VAL A 258 -6.96 40.14 -6.56
C VAL A 258 -7.48 38.90 -7.27
N THR A 259 -6.63 38.30 -8.10
CA THR A 259 -6.90 37.02 -8.74
C THR A 259 -5.88 35.99 -8.26
N PRO A 260 -6.27 35.05 -7.37
CA PRO A 260 -5.35 34.07 -6.80
C PRO A 260 -5.18 32.83 -7.71
N PHE A 261 -3.96 32.32 -7.72
CA PHE A 261 -3.55 31.14 -8.49
C PHE A 261 -2.55 30.27 -7.71
N GLY A 262 -2.48 29.00 -8.08
CA GLY A 262 -1.37 28.10 -7.72
C GLY A 262 -0.67 27.61 -8.99
N PHE A 263 0.67 27.71 -9.04
CA PHE A 263 1.47 27.07 -10.08
C PHE A 263 2.21 25.86 -9.53
N LYS A 264 2.13 24.74 -10.23
CA LYS A 264 3.03 23.60 -10.07
C LYS A 264 4.17 23.75 -11.08
N PHE A 265 5.41 23.62 -10.64
CA PHE A 265 6.58 23.75 -11.50
C PHE A 265 7.70 22.80 -11.07
N ASN A 266 8.63 22.49 -11.97
CA ASN A 266 9.78 21.62 -11.65
C ASN A 266 11.06 22.42 -11.33
N SER A 267 12.11 21.71 -10.91
CA SER A 267 13.42 22.26 -10.56
C SER A 267 14.15 22.98 -11.70
N LEU A 268 13.66 22.83 -12.95
CA LEU A 268 14.15 23.53 -14.14
C LEU A 268 13.33 24.80 -14.45
N GLY A 269 12.32 25.13 -13.66
CA GLY A 269 11.47 26.31 -13.87
C GLY A 269 10.34 26.09 -14.87
N GLN A 270 10.08 24.86 -15.30
CA GLN A 270 8.97 24.57 -16.21
C GLN A 270 7.65 24.49 -15.44
N VAL A 271 6.65 25.27 -15.86
CA VAL A 271 5.29 25.22 -15.29
C VAL A 271 4.57 23.97 -15.80
N LEU A 272 4.12 23.14 -14.87
CA LEU A 272 3.47 21.85 -15.13
C LEU A 272 1.94 21.93 -15.03
N LEU A 273 1.42 22.80 -14.15
CA LEU A 273 0.00 22.96 -13.90
C LEU A 273 -0.31 24.35 -13.37
N ILE A 274 -1.45 24.91 -13.78
CA ILE A 274 -2.02 26.15 -13.26
C ILE A 274 -3.37 25.85 -12.62
N LYS A 275 -3.52 26.16 -11.33
CA LYS A 275 -4.78 26.08 -10.60
C LYS A 275 -5.35 27.47 -10.41
N ALA A 276 -6.47 27.78 -11.06
CA ALA A 276 -7.24 28.97 -10.75
C ALA A 276 -7.94 28.79 -9.40
N LEU A 277 -7.74 29.73 -8.48
CA LEU A 277 -8.32 29.69 -7.12
C LEU A 277 -9.38 30.78 -6.91
N GLN A 278 -9.56 31.67 -7.89
CA GLN A 278 -10.57 32.73 -7.84
C GLN A 278 -12.00 32.22 -7.61
N PRO A 279 -12.46 31.08 -8.17
CA PRO A 279 -13.82 30.61 -7.88
C PRO A 279 -14.06 30.29 -6.40
N GLN A 280 -13.02 29.88 -5.66
CA GLN A 280 -13.11 29.49 -4.25
C GLN A 280 -12.71 30.61 -3.29
N TYR A 281 -11.78 31.48 -3.70
CA TYR A 281 -11.21 32.54 -2.85
C TYR A 281 -11.61 33.95 -3.28
N ASN A 282 -12.33 34.11 -4.40
CA ASN A 282 -12.81 35.38 -4.93
C ASN A 282 -11.69 36.45 -4.97
N ASN A 283 -11.88 37.58 -4.30
CA ASN A 283 -10.95 38.71 -4.25
C ASN A 283 -9.93 38.62 -3.09
N THR A 284 -9.63 37.41 -2.61
CA THR A 284 -8.81 37.15 -1.42
C THR A 284 -7.41 36.67 -1.82
N HIS A 285 -6.38 37.14 -1.10
CA HIS A 285 -5.02 36.68 -1.33
C HIS A 285 -4.85 35.22 -0.92
N VAL A 286 -4.26 34.39 -1.77
CA VAL A 286 -3.80 33.05 -1.39
C VAL A 286 -2.32 33.09 -1.08
N ASN A 287 -1.92 32.56 0.06
CA ASN A 287 -0.54 32.63 0.59
C ASN A 287 0.23 31.33 0.38
N VAL A 288 -0.45 30.19 0.36
CA VAL A 288 0.18 28.87 0.22
C VAL A 288 -0.73 27.92 -0.57
N VAL A 289 -0.12 27.12 -1.43
CA VAL A 289 -0.72 25.93 -2.04
C VAL A 289 0.22 24.78 -1.74
N GLN A 290 -0.28 23.72 -1.12
CA GLN A 290 0.52 22.56 -0.76
C GLN A 290 -0.17 21.27 -1.14
N GLU A 291 0.52 20.49 -1.96
CA GLU A 291 0.07 19.17 -2.41
C GLU A 291 0.54 18.07 -1.45
N TYR A 292 -0.36 17.15 -1.15
CA TYR A 292 -0.07 15.92 -0.44
C TYR A 292 -0.74 14.73 -1.12
N ASN A 293 -0.05 13.59 -1.16
CA ASN A 293 -0.58 12.34 -1.68
C ASN A 293 -1.32 11.54 -0.60
N VAL A 294 -2.27 12.15 0.10
CA VAL A 294 -3.10 11.45 1.10
C VAL A 294 -4.35 10.91 0.41
N ASN A 295 -4.40 9.59 0.14
CA ASN A 295 -5.52 8.94 -0.56
C ASN A 295 -5.88 9.61 -1.90
N GLY A 296 -4.82 9.99 -2.60
CA GLY A 296 -4.87 10.65 -3.88
C GLY A 296 -4.70 12.17 -3.82
N GLY A 297 -4.02 12.74 -4.82
CA GLY A 297 -3.54 14.11 -4.86
C GLY A 297 -4.51 15.10 -4.21
N THR A 298 -4.07 15.78 -3.15
CA THR A 298 -4.88 16.76 -2.42
C THR A 298 -4.09 18.06 -2.27
N LEU A 299 -4.66 19.18 -2.70
CA LEU A 299 -4.13 20.50 -2.38
C LEU A 299 -4.80 21.06 -1.13
N TYR A 300 -3.98 21.55 -0.22
CA TYR A 300 -4.38 22.46 0.84
C TYR A 300 -3.96 23.86 0.45
N VAL A 301 -4.93 24.77 0.44
CA VAL A 301 -4.78 26.16 0.06
C VAL A 301 -5.03 26.99 1.31
N GLY A 302 -4.09 27.86 1.65
CA GLY A 302 -4.16 28.75 2.81
C GLY A 302 -4.15 30.20 2.37
N SER A 303 -4.96 31.01 3.05
CA SER A 303 -5.02 32.44 2.91
C SER A 303 -4.93 33.09 4.29
N ARG A 304 -4.19 34.18 4.40
CA ARG A 304 -4.13 34.99 5.62
C ARG A 304 -5.45 35.69 5.94
N ASP A 305 -6.22 35.98 4.90
CA ASP A 305 -7.40 36.83 4.93
C ASP A 305 -8.70 36.00 4.96
N ALA A 306 -8.61 34.67 4.73
CA ALA A 306 -9.75 33.77 4.81
C ALA A 306 -9.90 33.14 6.21
N PRO A 307 -11.12 32.79 6.64
CA PRO A 307 -11.38 32.06 7.88
C PRO A 307 -11.39 30.53 7.71
N PHE A 308 -10.73 30.00 6.67
CA PHE A 308 -10.75 28.57 6.35
C PHE A 308 -9.48 28.11 5.61
N VAL A 309 -9.23 26.80 5.65
CA VAL A 309 -8.30 26.12 4.74
C VAL A 309 -9.10 25.51 3.60
N GLY A 310 -8.78 25.87 2.36
CA GLY A 310 -9.37 25.23 1.20
C GLY A 310 -8.72 23.87 0.96
N LYS A 311 -9.50 22.81 0.96
CA LYS A 311 -9.05 21.47 0.57
C LYS A 311 -9.61 21.17 -0.81
N THR A 312 -8.76 20.87 -1.78
CA THR A 312 -9.21 20.34 -3.07
C THR A 312 -8.58 19.01 -3.39
N LYS A 313 -9.40 18.06 -3.85
CA LYS A 313 -8.96 16.70 -4.19
C LYS A 313 -8.95 16.52 -5.70
N GLU A 314 -7.97 15.76 -6.17
CA GLU A 314 -7.93 15.25 -7.54
C GLU A 314 -9.17 14.38 -7.82
N LEU A 315 -9.86 14.66 -8.93
CA LEU A 315 -11.11 14.00 -9.31
C LEU A 315 -10.94 12.49 -9.51
N CYS A 316 -9.80 12.10 -10.08
CA CYS A 316 -9.57 10.75 -10.58
C CYS A 316 -8.79 9.85 -9.62
N ASP A 317 -8.27 10.40 -8.52
CA ASP A 317 -7.33 9.69 -7.67
C ASP A 317 -8.03 8.87 -6.58
N GLY A 318 -7.82 7.55 -6.64
CA GLY A 318 -8.48 6.56 -5.81
C GLY A 318 -9.95 6.32 -6.15
N GLU A 319 -10.44 6.84 -7.29
CA GLU A 319 -11.82 6.71 -7.72
C GLU A 319 -12.07 5.36 -8.42
N THR A 320 -13.26 4.79 -8.19
CA THR A 320 -13.67 3.48 -8.72
C THR A 320 -14.94 3.53 -9.56
N ASP A 321 -15.59 4.69 -9.67
CA ASP A 321 -16.75 4.89 -10.54
C ASP A 321 -16.37 4.66 -12.02
N PRO A 322 -16.91 3.61 -12.67
CA PRO A 322 -16.64 3.34 -14.08
C PRO A 322 -17.11 4.46 -15.02
N ASN A 323 -18.05 5.31 -14.61
CA ASN A 323 -18.52 6.43 -15.42
C ASN A 323 -17.47 7.53 -15.57
N LEU A 324 -16.58 7.68 -14.59
CA LEU A 324 -15.48 8.62 -14.66
C LEU A 324 -14.35 8.15 -15.58
N GLY A 325 -14.40 6.93 -16.12
CA GLY A 325 -13.39 6.41 -17.06
C GLY A 325 -13.20 7.26 -18.33
N LEU A 326 -14.23 7.96 -18.81
CA LEU A 326 -14.13 8.90 -19.95
C LEU A 326 -13.40 10.20 -19.60
N THR A 327 -13.29 10.52 -18.32
CA THR A 327 -12.61 11.74 -17.81
C THR A 327 -11.24 11.40 -17.24
N CYS A 328 -11.16 10.30 -16.50
CA CYS A 328 -10.00 9.86 -15.75
C CYS A 328 -9.12 8.87 -16.49
N GLY A 329 -9.62 8.30 -17.59
CA GLY A 329 -8.95 7.22 -18.30
C GLY A 329 -9.03 5.90 -17.55
N ARG A 330 -8.61 4.85 -18.23
CA ARG A 330 -8.34 3.53 -17.67
C ARG A 330 -7.18 2.89 -18.44
N PRO A 331 -5.93 3.07 -17.98
CA PRO A 331 -4.77 2.41 -18.59
C PRO A 331 -4.94 0.90 -18.56
N THR A 332 -4.98 0.25 -19.73
CA THR A 332 -5.16 -1.20 -19.82
C THR A 332 -3.91 -1.91 -20.29
N ALA A 333 -3.08 -1.28 -21.12
CA ALA A 333 -1.83 -1.83 -21.61
C ALA A 333 -0.70 -0.81 -21.60
N PHE A 334 0.52 -1.30 -21.52
CA PHE A 334 1.73 -0.49 -21.61
C PHE A 334 2.86 -1.30 -22.24
N SER A 335 3.75 -0.62 -22.95
CA SER A 335 4.97 -1.20 -23.51
C SER A 335 6.05 -0.13 -23.65
N PHE A 336 7.28 -0.49 -23.28
CA PHE A 336 8.43 0.40 -23.37
C PHE A 336 9.07 0.33 -24.76
N ASN A 337 9.54 1.47 -25.24
CA ASN A 337 10.69 1.50 -26.13
C ASN A 337 11.94 1.41 -25.26
N LEU A 338 12.65 0.28 -25.31
CA LEU A 338 13.80 0.01 -24.44
C LEU A 338 15.02 0.86 -24.77
N LEU A 339 15.10 1.40 -25.99
CA LEU A 339 16.22 2.27 -26.40
C LEU A 339 16.04 3.69 -25.90
N THR A 340 14.82 4.26 -26.04
CA THR A 340 14.55 5.65 -25.64
C THR A 340 14.05 5.78 -24.19
N GLY A 341 13.61 4.67 -23.59
CA GLY A 341 12.98 4.65 -22.27
C GLY A 341 11.58 5.26 -22.23
N ILE A 342 10.98 5.55 -23.39
CA ILE A 342 9.59 6.04 -23.49
C ILE A 342 8.63 4.88 -23.21
N LEU A 343 7.67 5.10 -22.30
CA LEU A 343 6.57 4.20 -22.01
C LEU A 343 5.34 4.61 -22.82
N TYR A 344 4.87 3.74 -23.73
CA TYR A 344 3.57 3.92 -24.38
C TYR A 344 2.47 3.26 -23.56
N ILE A 345 1.35 3.95 -23.40
CA ILE A 345 0.21 3.54 -22.56
C ILE A 345 -1.05 3.56 -23.41
N ALA A 346 -1.69 2.41 -23.58
CA ALA A 346 -3.03 2.32 -24.15
C ALA A 346 -4.07 2.50 -23.04
N ASP A 347 -4.80 3.60 -23.13
CA ASP A 347 -5.95 3.90 -22.29
C ASP A 347 -7.23 3.41 -22.99
N ALA A 348 -8.07 2.65 -22.27
CA ALA A 348 -9.30 2.11 -22.84
C ALA A 348 -10.22 3.16 -23.46
N ASN A 349 -10.23 4.36 -22.89
CA ASN A 349 -11.22 5.40 -23.21
C ASN A 349 -10.59 6.61 -23.89
N LEU A 350 -9.35 6.94 -23.54
CA LEU A 350 -8.70 8.19 -23.96
C LEU A 350 -7.71 8.04 -25.12
N GLY A 351 -7.34 6.81 -25.48
CA GLY A 351 -6.43 6.50 -26.58
C GLY A 351 -4.99 6.19 -26.15
N LEU A 352 -4.03 6.47 -27.04
CA LEU A 352 -2.61 6.21 -26.79
C LEU A 352 -1.96 7.41 -26.11
N PHE A 353 -1.18 7.15 -25.07
CA PHE A 353 -0.38 8.13 -24.33
C PHE A 353 1.10 7.71 -24.31
N GLN A 354 1.97 8.65 -23.95
CA GLN A 354 3.37 8.36 -23.68
C GLN A 354 3.88 9.04 -22.39
N VAL A 355 4.89 8.44 -21.75
CA VAL A 355 5.62 8.99 -20.61
C VAL A 355 7.12 8.83 -20.86
N GLY A 356 7.92 9.84 -20.55
CA GLY A 356 9.37 9.79 -20.69
C GLY A 356 10.06 8.89 -19.64
N PRO A 357 11.37 8.63 -19.80
CA PRO A 357 12.13 7.72 -18.92
C PRO A 357 12.21 8.16 -17.46
N ASN A 358 12.04 9.45 -17.17
CA ASN A 358 12.04 9.99 -15.81
C ASN A 358 10.66 9.90 -15.12
N GLY A 359 9.68 9.26 -15.75
CA GLY A 359 8.29 9.26 -15.28
C GLY A 359 7.60 10.61 -15.49
N GLY A 360 6.50 10.83 -14.79
CA GLY A 360 5.69 12.06 -14.87
C GLY A 360 4.31 11.84 -15.47
N ARG A 361 3.57 12.94 -15.67
CA ARG A 361 2.22 12.92 -16.25
C ARG A 361 2.28 12.48 -17.72
N ALA A 362 1.48 11.45 -18.06
CA ALA A 362 1.40 10.95 -19.42
C ALA A 362 0.81 12.00 -20.38
N THR A 363 1.39 12.12 -21.58
CA THR A 363 0.90 13.02 -22.62
C THR A 363 0.14 12.24 -23.68
N PRO A 364 -1.02 12.77 -24.16
CA PRO A 364 -1.79 12.11 -25.21
C PRO A 364 -1.01 12.13 -26.53
N VAL A 365 -1.11 11.04 -27.29
CA VAL A 365 -0.42 10.83 -28.56
C VAL A 365 -1.42 10.79 -29.72
N ILE A 366 -2.38 9.86 -29.68
CA ILE A 366 -3.45 9.71 -30.67
C ILE A 366 -4.70 9.12 -30.01
N ASN A 367 -5.89 9.41 -30.56
CA ASN A 367 -7.18 8.89 -30.08
C ASN A 367 -8.04 8.25 -31.18
N SER A 368 -7.51 8.12 -32.39
CA SER A 368 -8.21 7.54 -33.54
C SER A 368 -7.21 6.92 -34.51
N ALA A 369 -7.71 6.04 -35.39
CA ALA A 369 -6.98 5.53 -36.55
C ALA A 369 -7.89 5.60 -37.77
N CYS A 370 -7.33 6.07 -38.90
CA CYS A 370 -8.07 6.26 -40.16
C CYS A 370 -9.38 7.07 -40.00
N GLY A 371 -9.37 8.09 -39.13
CA GLY A 371 -10.55 8.95 -38.87
C GLY A 371 -11.61 8.35 -37.95
N VAL A 372 -11.46 7.08 -37.54
CA VAL A 372 -12.38 6.40 -36.61
C VAL A 372 -11.80 6.43 -35.20
N PRO A 373 -12.48 7.07 -34.22
CA PRO A 373 -12.05 7.10 -32.82
C PRO A 373 -11.82 5.71 -32.23
N PHE A 374 -10.88 5.61 -31.30
CA PHE A 374 -10.77 4.42 -30.47
C PHE A 374 -11.93 4.39 -29.48
N HIS A 375 -12.49 3.21 -29.27
CA HIS A 375 -13.61 3.04 -28.35
C HIS A 375 -13.28 2.08 -27.20
N PHE A 376 -12.42 1.07 -27.42
CA PHE A 376 -11.88 0.24 -26.36
C PHE A 376 -10.44 -0.22 -26.64
N LEU A 377 -9.49 0.72 -26.55
CA LEU A 377 -8.07 0.44 -26.77
C LEU A 377 -7.48 -0.38 -25.62
N ASN A 378 -7.17 -1.65 -25.87
CA ASN A 378 -6.89 -2.61 -24.78
C ASN A 378 -5.48 -3.23 -24.81
N GLY A 379 -4.68 -2.95 -25.84
CA GLY A 379 -3.40 -3.59 -26.09
C GLY A 379 -2.38 -2.65 -26.73
N ALA A 380 -1.12 -2.79 -26.34
CA ALA A 380 0.01 -2.10 -26.92
C ALA A 380 1.27 -2.97 -26.87
N ASP A 381 2.05 -2.98 -27.94
CA ASP A 381 3.42 -3.49 -27.96
C ASP A 381 4.30 -2.69 -28.93
N VAL A 382 5.58 -2.53 -28.58
CA VAL A 382 6.54 -1.72 -29.34
C VAL A 382 7.51 -2.63 -30.07
N ASP A 383 7.68 -2.39 -31.38
CA ASP A 383 8.83 -2.93 -32.12
C ASP A 383 10.09 -2.19 -31.67
N GLN A 384 11.00 -2.92 -31.04
CA GLN A 384 12.18 -2.37 -30.39
C GLN A 384 13.22 -1.82 -31.38
N LEU A 385 13.12 -2.13 -32.68
CA LEU A 385 14.00 -1.51 -33.67
C LEU A 385 13.36 -0.32 -34.37
N SER A 386 12.18 -0.49 -34.97
CA SER A 386 11.56 0.62 -35.72
C SER A 386 10.88 1.66 -34.83
N GLY A 387 10.59 1.33 -33.58
CA GLY A 387 9.83 2.18 -32.66
C GLY A 387 8.32 2.21 -32.95
N ASN A 388 7.83 1.52 -33.97
CA ASN A 388 6.39 1.44 -34.26
C ASN A 388 5.64 0.77 -33.10
N VAL A 389 4.46 1.29 -32.80
CA VAL A 389 3.59 0.79 -31.73
C VAL A 389 2.40 0.07 -32.35
N PHE A 390 2.23 -1.20 -32.01
CA PHE A 390 1.09 -2.01 -32.43
C PHE A 390 0.02 -1.97 -31.34
N LEU A 391 -1.22 -1.75 -31.73
CA LEU A 391 -2.35 -1.56 -30.83
C LEU A 391 -3.50 -2.49 -31.19
N THR A 392 -4.32 -2.85 -30.20
CA THR A 392 -5.61 -3.50 -30.43
C THR A 392 -6.73 -2.64 -29.86
N ASP A 393 -7.73 -2.37 -30.70
CA ASP A 393 -8.99 -1.73 -30.32
C ASP A 393 -10.06 -2.82 -30.27
N ALA A 394 -10.55 -3.13 -29.08
CA ALA A 394 -11.30 -4.34 -28.81
C ALA A 394 -12.69 -4.32 -29.45
N SER A 395 -13.30 -3.16 -29.56
CA SER A 395 -14.67 -3.00 -30.02
C SER A 395 -14.89 -1.55 -30.42
N LEU A 396 -15.73 -1.32 -31.43
CA LEU A 396 -16.24 0.01 -31.78
C LEU A 396 -17.61 0.31 -31.15
N ILE A 397 -18.16 -0.64 -30.40
CA ILE A 397 -19.53 -0.60 -29.84
C ILE A 397 -19.50 -0.65 -28.30
N PHE A 398 -18.61 -1.47 -27.75
CA PHE A 398 -18.51 -1.74 -26.33
C PHE A 398 -17.27 -1.11 -25.72
N ASP A 399 -17.42 -0.57 -24.52
CA ASP A 399 -16.35 -0.02 -23.70
C ASP A 399 -16.38 -0.64 -22.28
N THR A 400 -15.49 -0.16 -21.42
CA THR A 400 -15.30 -0.72 -20.08
C THR A 400 -16.55 -0.70 -19.17
N ARG A 401 -17.61 0.04 -19.53
CA ARG A 401 -18.87 0.17 -18.78
C ARG A 401 -19.89 -0.90 -19.16
N ASN A 402 -19.81 -1.43 -20.38
CA ASN A 402 -20.84 -2.33 -20.94
C ASN A 402 -20.29 -3.68 -21.43
N ILE A 403 -19.01 -4.00 -21.18
CA ILE A 403 -18.40 -5.31 -21.50
C ILE A 403 -19.05 -6.53 -20.85
N SER A 404 -19.90 -6.35 -19.83
CA SER A 404 -20.69 -7.44 -19.23
C SER A 404 -21.96 -7.76 -20.02
N GLN A 405 -22.32 -6.97 -21.04
CA GLN A 405 -23.49 -7.21 -21.85
C GLN A 405 -23.31 -8.46 -22.74
N PRO A 406 -24.36 -9.25 -22.99
CA PRO A 406 -24.26 -10.51 -23.73
C PRO A 406 -23.63 -10.37 -25.13
N GLY A 407 -23.81 -9.22 -25.78
CA GLY A 407 -23.32 -8.95 -27.14
C GLY A 407 -21.81 -8.76 -27.27
N TYR A 408 -21.09 -8.48 -26.18
CA TYR A 408 -19.65 -8.19 -26.24
C TYR A 408 -18.83 -9.38 -26.77
N ILE A 409 -19.16 -10.60 -26.35
CA ILE A 409 -18.41 -11.81 -26.75
C ILE A 409 -18.54 -12.09 -28.25
N THR A 410 -19.67 -11.72 -28.84
CA THR A 410 -19.97 -11.92 -30.26
C THR A 410 -19.58 -10.74 -31.14
N ASP A 411 -19.11 -9.63 -30.54
CA ASP A 411 -18.68 -8.46 -31.29
C ASP A 411 -17.44 -8.75 -32.12
N ASN A 412 -17.49 -8.34 -33.38
CA ASN A 412 -16.44 -8.50 -34.38
C ASN A 412 -16.02 -7.16 -35.00
N THR A 413 -16.32 -6.03 -34.37
CA THR A 413 -15.90 -4.70 -34.86
C THR A 413 -14.45 -4.34 -34.52
N GLY A 414 -13.72 -5.23 -33.84
CA GLY A 414 -12.38 -4.97 -33.35
C GLY A 414 -11.31 -4.84 -34.45
N ARG A 415 -10.19 -4.17 -34.09
CA ARG A 415 -9.13 -3.78 -35.03
C ARG A 415 -7.72 -4.02 -34.48
N LEU A 416 -6.79 -4.38 -35.36
CA LEU A 416 -5.34 -4.32 -35.14
C LEU A 416 -4.80 -3.07 -35.84
N ILE A 417 -4.04 -2.25 -35.13
CA ILE A 417 -3.58 -0.93 -35.59
C ILE A 417 -2.06 -0.83 -35.44
N LYS A 418 -1.40 -0.09 -36.33
CA LYS A 418 0.01 0.31 -36.22
C LYS A 418 0.11 1.82 -36.17
N TYR A 419 0.81 2.32 -35.16
CA TYR A 419 1.16 3.72 -34.99
C TYR A 419 2.66 3.93 -35.21
N ASN A 420 3.01 4.93 -36.01
CA ASN A 420 4.39 5.35 -36.22
C ASN A 420 4.67 6.65 -35.45
N PRO A 421 5.54 6.64 -34.41
CA PRO A 421 5.80 7.83 -33.61
C PRO A 421 6.55 8.95 -34.37
N THR A 422 7.25 8.61 -35.47
CA THR A 422 7.98 9.57 -36.30
C THR A 422 7.04 10.35 -37.22
N THR A 423 6.16 9.64 -37.94
CA THR A 423 5.19 10.29 -38.85
C THR A 423 3.92 10.76 -38.13
N LYS A 424 3.69 10.24 -36.90
CA LYS A 424 2.48 10.41 -36.09
C LYS A 424 1.21 9.84 -36.75
N GLU A 425 1.35 8.92 -37.69
CA GLU A 425 0.23 8.28 -38.36
C GLU A 425 -0.17 6.95 -37.71
N ALA A 426 -1.48 6.69 -37.68
CA ALA A 426 -2.06 5.43 -37.23
C ALA A 426 -2.89 4.79 -38.35
N ILE A 427 -2.51 3.58 -38.75
CA ILE A 427 -3.18 2.81 -39.80
C ILE A 427 -3.79 1.53 -39.25
N VAL A 428 -4.95 1.14 -39.78
CA VAL A 428 -5.59 -0.15 -39.47
C VAL A 428 -4.94 -1.24 -40.33
N LEU A 429 -4.42 -2.28 -39.68
CA LEU A 429 -3.77 -3.43 -40.33
C LEU A 429 -4.75 -4.59 -40.59
N LEU A 430 -5.68 -4.81 -39.65
CA LEU A 430 -6.78 -5.76 -39.76
C LEU A 430 -8.00 -5.19 -39.05
N GLU A 431 -9.18 -5.49 -39.57
CA GLU A 431 -10.50 -5.18 -38.99
C GLU A 431 -11.41 -6.40 -39.05
N GLY A 432 -12.60 -6.33 -38.46
CA GLY A 432 -13.51 -7.48 -38.40
C GLY A 432 -13.13 -8.52 -37.35
N LEU A 433 -12.34 -8.12 -36.34
CA LEU A 433 -11.76 -9.03 -35.35
C LEU A 433 -12.69 -9.22 -34.15
N TYR A 434 -12.80 -10.46 -33.67
CA TYR A 434 -13.62 -10.79 -32.50
C TYR A 434 -12.93 -10.39 -31.21
N THR A 435 -13.25 -9.20 -30.71
CA THR A 435 -12.71 -8.62 -29.47
C THR A 435 -11.20 -8.83 -29.32
N PRO A 436 -10.36 -8.23 -30.19
CA PRO A 436 -8.93 -8.46 -30.17
C PRO A 436 -8.28 -7.94 -28.88
N VAL A 437 -7.29 -8.67 -28.37
CA VAL A 437 -6.63 -8.38 -27.08
C VAL A 437 -5.12 -8.55 -27.20
N GLY A 438 -4.39 -7.44 -27.01
CA GLY A 438 -2.96 -7.42 -26.70
C GLY A 438 -2.06 -7.95 -27.82
N PRO A 439 -1.49 -7.08 -28.65
CA PRO A 439 -0.51 -7.50 -29.65
C PRO A 439 0.84 -7.85 -29.01
N ALA A 440 1.59 -8.71 -29.68
CA ALA A 440 2.97 -9.09 -29.38
C ALA A 440 3.75 -9.17 -30.69
N VAL A 441 4.67 -8.24 -30.90
CA VAL A 441 5.56 -8.24 -32.08
C VAL A 441 6.58 -9.35 -31.91
N SER A 442 6.79 -10.18 -32.93
CA SER A 442 7.81 -11.24 -32.91
C SER A 442 9.24 -10.70 -32.74
N TRP A 443 10.15 -11.53 -32.20
CA TRP A 443 11.56 -11.16 -32.01
C TRP A 443 12.28 -10.82 -33.32
N ASP A 444 12.00 -11.58 -34.38
CA ASP A 444 12.56 -11.36 -35.71
C ASP A 444 11.79 -10.30 -36.52
N ARG A 445 10.68 -9.79 -35.96
CA ARG A 445 9.79 -8.77 -36.54
C ARG A 445 9.08 -9.24 -37.81
N SER A 446 8.98 -10.54 -38.02
CA SER A 446 8.32 -11.10 -39.19
C SER A 446 6.78 -11.09 -39.08
N PHE A 447 6.24 -11.09 -37.86
CA PHE A 447 4.80 -11.06 -37.58
C PHE A 447 4.42 -10.43 -36.23
N VAL A 448 3.13 -10.21 -36.03
CA VAL A 448 2.48 -9.84 -34.76
C VAL A 448 1.47 -10.93 -34.39
N LEU A 449 1.48 -11.37 -33.13
CA LEU A 449 0.43 -12.21 -32.55
C LEU A 449 -0.50 -11.37 -31.69
N PHE A 450 -1.78 -11.67 -31.74
CA PHE A 450 -2.77 -11.12 -30.82
C PHE A 450 -3.89 -12.14 -30.63
N SER A 451 -4.63 -12.00 -29.53
CA SER A 451 -5.76 -12.87 -29.23
C SER A 451 -7.04 -12.29 -29.83
N GLU A 452 -7.93 -13.13 -30.36
CA GLU A 452 -9.33 -12.78 -30.59
C GLU A 452 -10.16 -13.44 -29.49
N PHE A 453 -10.54 -12.66 -28.48
CA PHE A 453 -11.17 -13.16 -27.27
C PHE A 453 -12.49 -13.88 -27.59
N GLY A 454 -13.37 -13.24 -28.35
CA GLY A 454 -14.69 -13.78 -28.73
C GLY A 454 -14.60 -15.04 -29.60
N ALA A 455 -13.62 -15.10 -30.50
CA ALA A 455 -13.40 -16.24 -31.39
C ALA A 455 -12.53 -17.36 -30.78
N LYS A 456 -12.04 -17.18 -29.54
CA LYS A 456 -11.20 -18.16 -28.81
C LYS A 456 -9.99 -18.64 -29.62
N ARG A 457 -9.27 -17.70 -30.24
CA ARG A 457 -8.11 -18.03 -31.09
C ARG A 457 -7.00 -17.00 -30.95
N ILE A 458 -5.80 -17.38 -31.36
CA ILE A 458 -4.68 -16.47 -31.60
C ILE A 458 -4.60 -16.25 -33.10
N THR A 459 -4.49 -14.99 -33.49
CA THR A 459 -4.35 -14.57 -34.88
C THR A 459 -2.95 -14.01 -35.09
N ARG A 460 -2.33 -14.41 -36.21
CA ARG A 460 -1.01 -13.96 -36.65
C ARG A 460 -1.19 -13.02 -37.83
N TYR A 461 -0.60 -11.83 -37.74
CA TYR A 461 -0.49 -10.89 -38.85
C TYR A 461 0.96 -10.80 -39.32
N TRP A 462 1.22 -11.08 -40.59
CA TRP A 462 2.55 -11.07 -41.16
C TRP A 462 3.00 -9.65 -41.52
N LEU A 463 4.14 -9.23 -40.99
CA LEU A 463 4.76 -7.93 -41.27
C LEU A 463 5.70 -7.98 -42.48
N THR A 464 6.34 -9.13 -42.72
CA THR A 464 7.32 -9.31 -43.79
C THR A 464 7.18 -10.67 -44.46
N GLY A 465 7.85 -10.87 -45.59
CA GLY A 465 7.89 -12.13 -46.33
C GLY A 465 6.71 -12.31 -47.30
N PRO A 466 6.56 -13.49 -47.92
CA PRO A 466 5.57 -13.74 -48.98
C PRO A 466 4.12 -13.56 -48.54
N LYS A 467 3.85 -13.64 -47.24
CA LYS A 467 2.52 -13.43 -46.63
C LYS A 467 2.35 -12.03 -46.04
N ALA A 468 3.28 -11.10 -46.26
CA ALA A 468 3.22 -9.76 -45.67
C ALA A 468 1.85 -9.10 -45.91
N SER A 469 1.37 -8.37 -44.90
CA SER A 469 0.08 -7.70 -44.89
C SER A 469 -1.15 -8.62 -44.87
N THR A 470 -0.98 -9.91 -44.55
CA THR A 470 -2.10 -10.86 -44.39
C THR A 470 -2.21 -11.38 -42.95
N GLY A 471 -3.44 -11.69 -42.54
CA GLY A 471 -3.76 -12.31 -41.26
C GLY A 471 -4.15 -13.78 -41.42
N GLU A 472 -3.79 -14.63 -40.48
CA GLU A 472 -4.24 -16.02 -40.42
C GLU A 472 -4.46 -16.49 -38.99
N VAL A 473 -5.32 -17.51 -38.82
CA VAL A 473 -5.49 -18.17 -37.53
C VAL A 473 -4.20 -18.94 -37.22
N PHE A 474 -3.52 -18.53 -36.16
CA PHE A 474 -2.29 -19.18 -35.70
C PHE A 474 -2.59 -20.42 -34.87
N MET A 475 -3.54 -20.32 -33.94
CA MET A 475 -4.05 -21.46 -33.18
C MET A 475 -5.45 -21.20 -32.64
N ASN A 476 -6.27 -22.25 -32.56
CA ASN A 476 -7.55 -22.23 -31.84
C ASN A 476 -7.36 -22.69 -30.39
N LEU A 477 -8.16 -22.14 -29.49
CA LEU A 477 -8.09 -22.39 -28.05
C LEU A 477 -9.45 -22.83 -27.50
N THR A 478 -9.42 -23.58 -26.41
CA THR A 478 -10.63 -24.10 -25.75
C THR A 478 -11.27 -23.09 -24.78
N GLY A 479 -10.54 -22.04 -24.41
CA GLY A 479 -11.03 -20.94 -23.58
C GLY A 479 -10.80 -19.59 -24.24
N TYR A 480 -11.17 -18.52 -23.54
CA TYR A 480 -11.06 -17.13 -23.96
C TYR A 480 -9.64 -16.61 -23.70
N PRO A 481 -8.80 -16.45 -24.73
CA PRO A 481 -7.45 -15.94 -24.56
C PRO A 481 -7.43 -14.46 -24.21
N LEU A 482 -6.48 -14.07 -23.38
CA LEU A 482 -6.14 -12.68 -23.08
C LEU A 482 -4.84 -12.29 -23.79
N LYS A 483 -4.13 -11.27 -23.29
CA LYS A 483 -2.95 -10.70 -23.94
C LYS A 483 -1.86 -11.74 -24.21
N VAL A 484 -1.39 -11.79 -25.46
CA VAL A 484 -0.18 -12.54 -25.81
C VAL A 484 1.03 -11.73 -25.39
N LYS A 485 2.05 -12.38 -24.82
CA LYS A 485 3.36 -11.76 -24.54
C LYS A 485 4.48 -12.70 -24.94
N ARG A 486 5.55 -12.13 -25.50
CA ARG A 486 6.81 -12.84 -25.76
C ARG A 486 7.41 -13.33 -24.44
N ALA A 487 7.96 -14.54 -24.44
CA ALA A 487 8.83 -15.02 -23.36
C ALA A 487 10.27 -14.52 -23.58
N SER A 488 11.14 -14.77 -22.60
CA SER A 488 12.58 -14.48 -22.70
C SER A 488 13.28 -15.34 -23.76
N THR A 489 12.75 -16.53 -24.03
CA THR A 489 13.23 -17.41 -25.08
C THR A 489 12.68 -16.96 -26.44
N ILE A 490 13.54 -16.89 -27.45
CA ILE A 490 13.13 -16.53 -28.80
C ILE A 490 12.12 -17.57 -29.32
N GLY A 491 11.03 -17.10 -29.91
CA GLY A 491 9.98 -17.95 -30.48
C GLY A 491 8.92 -18.46 -29.48
N GLU A 492 9.13 -18.25 -28.18
CA GLU A 492 8.15 -18.64 -27.16
C GLU A 492 7.22 -17.47 -26.78
N TYR A 493 5.94 -17.81 -26.55
CA TYR A 493 4.91 -16.85 -26.18
C TYR A 493 4.06 -17.41 -25.04
N GLY A 494 3.71 -16.55 -24.09
CA GLY A 494 2.74 -16.82 -23.05
C GLY A 494 1.40 -16.16 -23.38
N VAL A 495 0.31 -16.90 -23.20
CA VAL A 495 -1.05 -16.36 -23.27
C VAL A 495 -1.88 -16.91 -22.10
N PRO A 496 -2.50 -16.06 -21.27
CA PRO A 496 -3.49 -16.51 -20.31
C PRO A 496 -4.76 -16.89 -21.05
N VAL A 497 -5.29 -18.09 -20.76
CA VAL A 497 -6.54 -18.57 -21.36
C VAL A 497 -7.56 -18.78 -20.26
N ASN A 498 -8.59 -17.95 -20.22
CA ASN A 498 -9.69 -18.05 -19.28
C ASN A 498 -10.74 -19.00 -19.84
N GLN A 499 -11.01 -20.11 -19.18
CA GLN A 499 -12.16 -20.93 -19.55
C GLN A 499 -13.40 -20.41 -18.80
N ILE A 500 -14.46 -20.03 -19.53
CA ILE A 500 -15.81 -20.00 -18.94
C ILE A 500 -16.21 -21.46 -18.83
N VAL A 501 -15.76 -22.08 -17.77
CA VAL A 501 -16.37 -23.30 -17.33
C VAL A 501 -17.66 -22.85 -16.63
N GLN A 502 -18.84 -23.25 -17.14
CA GLN A 502 -19.88 -23.67 -16.19
C GLN A 502 -19.14 -24.62 -15.28
N GLN A 503 -18.83 -24.16 -14.06
CA GLN A 503 -17.70 -24.64 -13.26
C GLN A 503 -17.41 -26.09 -13.56
N PRO A 504 -16.16 -26.44 -13.91
CA PRO A 504 -15.91 -27.85 -14.12
C PRO A 504 -16.40 -28.52 -12.84
N ARG A 505 -17.08 -29.66 -12.98
CA ARG A 505 -17.04 -30.64 -11.90
C ARG A 505 -15.55 -30.78 -11.61
N PHE A 506 -15.08 -30.05 -10.60
CA PHE A 506 -13.74 -30.22 -10.09
C PHE A 506 -13.74 -31.70 -9.75
N THR A 507 -12.94 -32.46 -10.48
CA THR A 507 -12.64 -33.82 -10.11
C THR A 507 -12.36 -33.76 -8.62
N THR A 508 -13.14 -34.56 -7.90
CA THR A 508 -13.15 -34.71 -6.45
C THR A 508 -11.75 -34.47 -5.88
N PRO A 509 -11.60 -33.74 -4.76
CA PRO A 509 -10.31 -33.71 -4.07
C PRO A 509 -9.82 -35.15 -3.97
N PHE A 510 -8.55 -35.41 -4.31
CA PHE A 510 -7.92 -36.65 -3.89
C PHE A 510 -7.89 -36.57 -2.36
N ALA A 511 -8.90 -37.14 -1.73
CA ALA A 511 -9.00 -37.25 -0.29
C ALA A 511 -8.15 -38.46 0.10
N TYR A 512 -7.12 -38.22 0.90
CA TYR A 512 -6.44 -39.31 1.59
C TYR A 512 -7.37 -39.76 2.71
N LYS A 513 -8.21 -40.77 2.42
CA LYS A 513 -9.09 -41.37 3.42
C LYS A 513 -8.23 -41.95 4.54
N ILE A 514 -8.52 -41.52 5.76
CA ILE A 514 -7.90 -42.07 6.97
C ILE A 514 -8.55 -43.41 7.29
N ASN A 515 -9.87 -43.52 7.15
CA ASN A 515 -10.60 -44.79 7.28
C ASN A 515 -11.95 -44.77 6.52
N SER A 516 -12.66 -45.90 6.51
CA SER A 516 -14.08 -46.02 6.16
C SER A 516 -14.97 -45.33 7.21
N GLU A 517 -16.26 -45.13 6.87
CA GLU A 517 -17.26 -44.56 7.79
C GLU A 517 -17.28 -45.33 9.12
N GLY A 518 -17.27 -44.59 10.24
CA GLY A 518 -17.21 -45.14 11.61
C GLY A 518 -15.82 -45.24 12.24
N GLY A 519 -14.74 -44.95 11.48
CA GLY A 519 -13.36 -44.93 11.99
C GLY A 519 -12.95 -43.63 12.71
N PRO A 520 -11.64 -43.47 13.03
CA PRO A 520 -11.15 -42.33 13.77
C PRO A 520 -11.16 -41.06 12.88
N ILE A 521 -11.44 -39.91 13.49
CA ILE A 521 -11.57 -38.61 12.81
C ILE A 521 -10.32 -37.75 13.01
N GLY A 522 -10.08 -36.83 12.08
CA GLY A 522 -8.90 -36.00 11.98
C GLY A 522 -8.53 -35.67 10.53
N PRO A 523 -7.54 -34.79 10.30
CA PRO A 523 -6.62 -34.30 11.31
C PRO A 523 -6.72 -32.81 11.66
N GLU A 524 -6.39 -32.48 12.90
CA GLU A 524 -6.27 -31.09 13.38
C GLU A 524 -5.00 -30.41 12.84
N SER A 525 -3.95 -31.19 12.54
CA SER A 525 -2.68 -30.71 11.97
C SER A 525 -2.11 -31.70 10.97
N VAL A 526 -1.38 -31.18 9.98
CA VAL A 526 -0.72 -31.95 8.92
C VAL A 526 0.74 -31.48 8.83
N ALA A 527 1.65 -32.42 8.60
CA ALA A 527 3.06 -32.12 8.31
C ALA A 527 3.61 -33.07 7.23
N LEU A 528 4.63 -32.62 6.52
CA LEU A 528 5.53 -33.45 5.73
C LEU A 528 6.90 -33.49 6.41
N ASP A 529 7.62 -34.59 6.22
CA ASP A 529 8.99 -34.69 6.69
C ASP A 529 9.96 -33.87 5.82
N ARG A 530 11.24 -33.84 6.22
CA ARG A 530 12.31 -33.08 5.54
C ARG A 530 12.54 -33.49 4.07
N PHE A 531 12.03 -34.64 3.66
CA PHE A 531 12.10 -35.12 2.27
C PHE A 531 10.80 -34.86 1.50
N ASN A 532 9.91 -34.04 2.06
CA ASN A 532 8.57 -33.77 1.56
C ASN A 532 7.70 -35.04 1.42
N GLN A 533 7.97 -36.08 2.22
CA GLN A 533 7.14 -37.28 2.26
C GLN A 533 6.05 -37.17 3.33
N GLY A 534 4.94 -37.90 3.13
CA GLY A 534 3.74 -37.88 3.97
C GLY A 534 2.47 -37.75 3.11
N PRO A 535 1.38 -37.17 3.65
CA PRO A 535 1.28 -36.43 4.92
C PRO A 535 1.38 -37.30 6.17
N TYR A 536 1.88 -36.71 7.25
CA TYR A 536 1.74 -37.18 8.63
C TYR A 536 0.56 -36.46 9.27
N VAL A 537 -0.25 -37.19 10.03
CA VAL A 537 -1.51 -36.70 10.56
C VAL A 537 -1.78 -37.29 11.94
N GLY A 538 -2.36 -36.50 12.84
CA GLY A 538 -2.89 -36.99 14.12
C GLY A 538 -4.38 -37.34 14.00
N VAL A 539 -4.82 -38.41 14.64
CA VAL A 539 -6.22 -38.86 14.64
C VAL A 539 -6.81 -38.95 16.04
N SER A 540 -8.14 -39.05 16.15
CA SER A 540 -8.90 -39.02 17.40
C SER A 540 -8.56 -40.14 18.38
N ASP A 541 -8.02 -41.26 17.90
CA ASP A 541 -7.62 -42.41 18.72
C ASP A 541 -6.19 -42.34 19.28
N GLY A 542 -5.55 -41.16 19.15
CA GLY A 542 -4.24 -40.85 19.69
C GLY A 542 -3.06 -41.30 18.83
N ARG A 543 -3.29 -41.96 17.69
CA ARG A 543 -2.23 -42.31 16.75
C ARG A 543 -1.81 -41.13 15.88
N ILE A 544 -0.57 -41.21 15.44
CA ILE A 544 0.01 -40.44 14.36
C ILE A 544 0.16 -41.40 13.19
N LEU A 545 -0.44 -41.06 12.05
CA LEU A 545 -0.41 -41.86 10.84
C LEU A 545 0.47 -41.20 9.78
N LYS A 546 1.18 -41.99 8.99
CA LYS A 546 1.95 -41.57 7.82
C LYS A 546 1.28 -42.12 6.56
N TYR A 547 1.01 -41.26 5.58
CA TYR A 547 0.51 -41.70 4.28
C TYR A 547 1.61 -42.32 3.43
N GLN A 548 1.33 -43.50 2.86
CA GLN A 548 2.17 -44.20 1.89
C GLN A 548 1.43 -44.29 0.53
N PRO A 549 2.07 -43.88 -0.59
CA PRO A 549 1.41 -43.83 -1.91
C PRO A 549 0.76 -45.13 -2.38
N LYS A 550 1.32 -46.29 -2.03
CA LYS A 550 0.85 -47.62 -2.47
C LYS A 550 -0.01 -48.36 -1.44
N GLY A 551 -0.22 -47.79 -0.24
CA GLY A 551 -0.81 -48.52 0.89
C GLY A 551 -1.72 -47.70 1.81
N GLY A 552 -1.91 -46.40 1.57
CA GLY A 552 -2.74 -45.56 2.42
C GLY A 552 -2.03 -45.11 3.70
N PHE A 553 -2.79 -44.76 4.73
CA PHE A 553 -2.23 -44.39 6.03
C PHE A 553 -1.78 -45.61 6.83
N VAL A 554 -0.57 -45.55 7.38
CA VAL A 554 -0.03 -46.55 8.32
C VAL A 554 0.29 -45.89 9.66
N GLU A 555 0.23 -46.66 10.74
CA GLU A 555 0.66 -46.19 12.06
C GLU A 555 2.14 -45.81 12.03
N PHE A 556 2.44 -44.59 12.47
CA PHE A 556 3.80 -44.09 12.62
C PHE A 556 4.18 -43.98 14.09
N ALA A 557 3.32 -43.39 14.93
CA ALA A 557 3.61 -43.17 16.34
C ALA A 557 2.34 -43.05 17.20
N TYR A 558 2.50 -43.04 18.52
CA TYR A 558 1.45 -42.75 19.51
C TYR A 558 2.07 -42.16 20.78
N THR A 559 1.29 -41.43 21.59
CA THR A 559 1.77 -40.72 22.79
C THR A 559 1.45 -41.43 24.10
N ALA A 560 0.31 -42.12 24.19
CA ALA A 560 -0.13 -42.76 25.43
C ALA A 560 0.69 -44.04 25.73
N PRO A 561 1.44 -44.12 26.85
CA PRO A 561 2.33 -45.24 27.14
C PRO A 561 1.58 -46.54 27.46
N ASN A 562 0.43 -46.45 28.13
CA ASN A 562 -0.40 -47.59 28.53
C ASN A 562 -1.62 -47.77 27.61
N ARG A 563 -1.47 -47.40 26.34
CA ARG A 563 -2.56 -47.45 25.36
C ARG A 563 -3.02 -48.88 25.11
N ASN A 564 -4.28 -49.17 25.39
CA ASN A 564 -4.90 -50.44 24.99
C ASN A 564 -5.42 -50.33 23.55
N LYS A 565 -4.83 -51.08 22.62
CA LYS A 565 -5.22 -51.08 21.20
C LYS A 565 -6.69 -51.41 21.00
N THR A 566 -7.22 -52.41 21.71
CA THR A 566 -8.63 -52.82 21.62
C THR A 566 -9.60 -51.72 22.07
N LEU A 567 -9.19 -50.90 23.04
CA LEU A 567 -9.99 -49.78 23.52
C LEU A 567 -9.89 -48.54 22.62
N CYS A 568 -8.69 -48.27 22.10
CA CYS A 568 -8.38 -47.01 21.44
C CYS A 568 -8.50 -47.07 19.92
N ASP A 569 -8.00 -48.11 19.25
CA ASP A 569 -7.89 -48.11 17.79
C ASP A 569 -9.26 -47.96 17.12
N GLY A 570 -9.39 -46.92 16.29
CA GLY A 570 -10.56 -46.70 15.47
C GLY A 570 -11.66 -45.86 16.11
N VAL A 571 -11.52 -45.43 17.36
CA VAL A 571 -12.56 -44.68 18.08
C VAL A 571 -12.46 -43.16 17.83
N SER A 572 -13.62 -42.51 17.87
CA SER A 572 -13.75 -41.03 17.79
C SER A 572 -14.27 -40.39 19.07
N ASP A 573 -14.54 -41.18 20.11
CA ASP A 573 -15.02 -40.69 21.40
C ASP A 573 -13.98 -39.80 22.09
N ILE A 574 -14.35 -38.54 22.27
CA ILE A 574 -13.53 -37.51 22.92
C ILE A 574 -13.23 -37.84 24.38
N ASN A 575 -14.08 -38.63 25.05
CA ASN A 575 -13.92 -39.00 26.46
C ASN A 575 -12.80 -40.03 26.68
N LEU A 576 -12.40 -40.75 25.64
CA LEU A 576 -11.25 -41.65 25.66
C LEU A 576 -9.92 -40.90 25.50
N GLY A 577 -9.94 -39.62 25.16
CA GLY A 577 -8.74 -38.80 24.97
C GLY A 577 -7.72 -38.82 26.12
N PRO A 578 -8.13 -38.74 27.40
CA PRO A 578 -7.22 -38.90 28.55
C PRO A 578 -6.56 -40.27 28.69
N ILE A 579 -7.06 -41.30 27.99
CA ILE A 579 -6.50 -42.66 28.00
C ILE A 579 -5.70 -42.91 26.72
N CYS A 580 -6.26 -42.56 25.57
CA CYS A 580 -5.72 -42.87 24.25
C CYS A 580 -4.80 -41.77 23.69
N GLY A 581 -4.94 -40.53 24.17
CA GLY A 581 -4.30 -39.33 23.64
C GLY A 581 -5.09 -38.69 22.50
N ARG A 582 -4.80 -37.42 22.19
CA ARG A 582 -5.32 -36.78 20.96
C ARG A 582 -4.39 -35.68 20.46
N ILE A 583 -3.85 -35.90 19.26
CA ILE A 583 -2.80 -35.04 18.72
C ILE A 583 -3.40 -33.84 18.00
N PHE A 584 -3.17 -32.65 18.55
CA PHE A 584 -3.66 -31.40 18.00
C PHE A 584 -2.60 -30.70 17.16
N GLY A 585 -1.33 -30.78 17.53
CA GLY A 585 -0.24 -30.13 16.80
C GLY A 585 0.87 -31.10 16.44
N ILE A 586 1.40 -30.99 15.22
CA ILE A 586 2.61 -31.69 14.82
C ILE A 586 3.53 -30.74 14.04
N SER A 587 4.84 -30.83 14.29
CA SER A 587 5.86 -30.13 13.51
C SER A 587 7.19 -30.87 13.56
N PHE A 588 7.86 -30.98 12.42
CA PHE A 588 9.18 -31.57 12.32
C PHE A 588 10.26 -30.54 12.65
N ASP A 589 11.30 -30.99 13.35
CA ASP A 589 12.61 -30.36 13.23
C ASP A 589 13.19 -30.74 11.86
N SER A 590 13.37 -29.75 10.98
CA SER A 590 13.85 -29.97 9.62
C SER A 590 15.27 -30.53 9.56
N VAL A 591 16.07 -30.37 10.63
CA VAL A 591 17.46 -30.81 10.70
C VAL A 591 17.53 -32.26 11.16
N THR A 592 17.01 -32.58 12.34
CA THR A 592 17.10 -33.95 12.89
C THR A 592 16.07 -34.91 12.32
N GLY A 593 14.93 -34.40 11.86
CA GLY A 593 13.79 -35.24 11.47
C GLY A 593 12.97 -35.72 12.67
N ASP A 594 13.19 -35.19 13.87
CA ASP A 594 12.35 -35.45 15.02
C ASP A 594 10.98 -34.78 14.84
N LEU A 595 9.92 -35.50 15.20
CA LEU A 595 8.55 -35.01 15.14
C LEU A 595 8.09 -34.60 16.54
N TYR A 596 7.87 -33.30 16.74
CA TYR A 596 7.29 -32.76 17.95
C TYR A 596 5.76 -32.79 17.87
N LEU A 597 5.15 -33.21 18.97
CA LEU A 597 3.72 -33.50 19.05
C LEU A 597 3.12 -32.74 20.23
N ALA A 598 2.03 -32.01 19.98
CA ALA A 598 1.17 -31.47 21.02
C ALA A 598 -0.03 -32.41 21.21
N ASP A 599 0.02 -33.24 22.24
CA ASP A 599 -1.12 -34.03 22.72
C ASP A 599 -1.94 -33.16 23.66
N THR A 600 -3.20 -32.94 23.31
CA THR A 600 -4.09 -32.03 24.06
C THR A 600 -4.37 -32.49 25.49
N PHE A 601 -4.20 -33.77 25.84
CA PHE A 601 -4.49 -34.31 27.17
C PHE A 601 -3.23 -34.61 27.99
N HIS A 602 -2.13 -34.97 27.31
CA HIS A 602 -0.92 -35.46 27.99
C HIS A 602 0.23 -34.45 28.03
N GLY A 603 0.38 -33.61 27.00
CA GLY A 603 1.43 -32.60 26.91
C GLY A 603 2.23 -32.61 25.62
N LEU A 604 3.46 -32.09 25.70
CA LEU A 604 4.41 -32.00 24.60
C LEU A 604 5.26 -33.28 24.54
N PHE A 605 5.32 -33.90 23.37
CA PHE A 605 6.10 -35.11 23.10
C PHE A 605 7.05 -34.92 21.92
N VAL A 606 8.01 -35.83 21.82
CA VAL A 606 8.89 -35.97 20.65
C VAL A 606 9.00 -37.45 20.26
N VAL A 607 9.04 -37.73 18.96
CA VAL A 607 9.33 -39.06 18.41
C VAL A 607 10.34 -38.95 17.28
N GLY A 608 11.30 -39.87 17.24
CA GLY A 608 12.32 -39.89 16.19
C GLY A 608 11.77 -40.29 14.82
N PRO A 609 12.62 -40.22 13.76
CA PRO A 609 12.19 -40.47 12.38
C PRO A 609 11.76 -41.91 12.09
N LYS A 610 12.06 -42.86 12.99
CA LYS A 610 11.60 -44.27 12.89
C LYS A 610 10.18 -44.48 13.43
N GLY A 611 9.59 -43.48 14.08
CA GLY A 611 8.28 -43.62 14.73
C GLY A 611 8.35 -44.42 16.03
N GLY A 612 7.21 -44.98 16.44
CA GLY A 612 7.04 -45.73 17.68
C GLY A 612 6.40 -44.93 18.81
N GLN A 613 6.64 -45.34 20.05
CA GLN A 613 6.13 -44.64 21.23
C GLN A 613 6.85 -43.31 21.42
N ALA A 614 6.11 -42.21 21.44
CA ALA A 614 6.66 -40.88 21.64
C ALA A 614 7.08 -40.67 23.11
N THR A 615 8.15 -39.90 23.32
CA THR A 615 8.66 -39.55 24.65
C THR A 615 8.02 -38.26 25.14
N LEU A 616 7.44 -38.26 26.34
CA LEU A 616 6.93 -37.06 27.00
C LEU A 616 8.09 -36.16 27.40
N ILE A 617 8.07 -34.91 26.96
CA ILE A 617 9.12 -33.92 27.26
C ILE A 617 8.65 -32.76 28.13
N ALA A 618 7.34 -32.46 28.13
CA ALA A 618 6.74 -31.50 29.06
C ALA A 618 5.24 -31.73 29.24
N ASN A 619 4.74 -31.64 30.47
CA ASN A 619 3.30 -31.68 30.78
C ASN A 619 2.83 -30.46 31.60
N SER A 620 3.74 -29.55 31.93
CA SER A 620 3.48 -28.32 32.67
C SER A 620 4.51 -27.24 32.32
N ALA A 621 4.15 -25.98 32.58
CA ALA A 621 5.06 -24.84 32.50
C ALA A 621 4.70 -23.84 33.59
N GLY A 622 5.71 -23.27 34.26
CA GLY A 622 5.49 -22.31 35.35
C GLY A 622 4.68 -22.89 36.51
N GLY A 623 4.82 -24.19 36.80
CA GLY A 623 4.05 -24.89 37.84
C GLY A 623 2.61 -25.24 37.46
N VAL A 624 2.11 -24.81 36.30
CA VAL A 624 0.73 -25.10 35.85
C VAL A 624 0.72 -26.16 34.76
N ARG A 625 -0.05 -27.23 34.99
CA ARG A 625 -0.26 -28.34 34.05
C ARG A 625 -0.94 -27.85 32.77
N PHE A 626 -0.59 -28.44 31.64
CA PHE A 626 -1.28 -28.18 30.37
C PHE A 626 -2.68 -28.80 30.40
N ASN A 627 -3.70 -28.01 30.08
CA ASN A 627 -5.09 -28.48 30.06
C ASN A 627 -5.63 -28.60 28.63
N PHE A 628 -5.17 -27.73 27.71
CA PHE A 628 -5.57 -27.78 26.31
C PHE A 628 -4.42 -27.40 25.37
N LEU A 629 -3.43 -28.29 25.25
CA LEU A 629 -2.33 -28.09 24.32
C LEU A 629 -2.81 -28.14 22.86
N SER A 630 -2.56 -27.08 22.09
CA SER A 630 -3.19 -26.89 20.78
C SER A 630 -2.21 -26.99 19.62
N GLY A 631 -1.18 -26.17 19.53
CA GLY A 631 -0.24 -26.22 18.40
C GLY A 631 1.21 -26.21 18.85
N VAL A 632 2.07 -26.68 17.96
CA VAL A 632 3.52 -26.74 18.14
C VAL A 632 4.19 -26.40 16.82
N ASP A 633 5.31 -25.71 16.90
CA ASP A 633 6.19 -25.46 15.77
C ASP A 633 7.65 -25.24 16.23
N VAL A 634 8.58 -25.69 15.39
CA VAL A 634 10.02 -25.62 15.67
C VAL A 634 10.61 -24.42 14.95
N ASN A 635 11.42 -23.63 15.65
CA ASN A 635 12.18 -22.55 15.03
C ASN A 635 13.25 -23.15 14.08
N PRO A 636 13.24 -22.80 12.79
CA PRO A 636 14.12 -23.46 11.81
C PRO A 636 15.61 -23.15 12.01
N ILE A 637 15.94 -22.11 12.78
CA ILE A 637 17.32 -21.68 13.03
C ILE A 637 17.78 -22.11 14.42
N THR A 638 17.04 -21.71 15.47
CA THR A 638 17.45 -21.98 16.87
C THR A 638 17.08 -23.37 17.35
N ARG A 639 16.16 -24.06 16.64
CA ARG A 639 15.59 -25.36 16.99
C ARG A 639 14.82 -25.38 18.31
N GLU A 640 14.54 -24.20 18.87
CA GLU A 640 13.62 -24.06 20.01
C GLU A 640 12.19 -24.39 19.58
N VAL A 641 11.46 -25.06 20.47
CA VAL A 641 10.11 -25.54 20.20
C VAL A 641 9.12 -24.60 20.85
N TYR A 642 8.27 -23.98 20.05
CA TYR A 642 7.21 -23.10 20.53
C TYR A 642 5.87 -23.82 20.43
N PHE A 643 5.04 -23.69 21.44
CA PHE A 643 3.74 -24.34 21.48
C PHE A 643 2.73 -23.52 22.28
N THR A 644 1.44 -23.77 22.07
CA THR A 644 0.36 -23.03 22.75
C THR A 644 -0.49 -23.95 23.62
N ASP A 645 -0.79 -23.47 24.82
CA ASP A 645 -1.82 -24.00 25.71
C ASP A 645 -3.05 -23.10 25.54
N ALA A 646 -4.09 -23.61 24.87
CA ALA A 646 -5.22 -22.80 24.42
C ALA A 646 -6.09 -22.30 25.59
N SER A 647 -6.16 -23.07 26.66
CA SER A 647 -6.90 -22.71 27.87
C SER A 647 -6.31 -23.45 29.06
N GLN A 648 -6.23 -22.77 30.20
CA GLN A 648 -5.94 -23.40 31.49
C GLN A 648 -7.23 -23.83 32.21
N THR A 649 -8.41 -23.41 31.74
CA THR A 649 -9.68 -23.57 32.46
C THR A 649 -10.56 -24.71 31.92
N PHE A 650 -10.39 -25.12 30.66
CA PHE A 650 -11.10 -26.25 30.09
C PHE A 650 -10.23 -27.06 29.13
N ASP A 651 -10.53 -28.35 29.02
CA ASP A 651 -9.97 -29.23 27.99
C ASP A 651 -10.94 -29.42 26.82
N LEU A 652 -10.50 -30.19 25.81
CA LEU A 652 -11.25 -30.42 24.60
C LEU A 652 -12.69 -30.95 24.82
N ARG A 653 -12.94 -31.77 25.86
CA ARG A 653 -14.27 -32.34 26.17
C ARG A 653 -15.30 -31.24 26.47
N ASN A 654 -14.84 -30.11 26.99
CA ASN A 654 -15.67 -28.97 27.36
C ASN A 654 -15.54 -27.78 26.38
N VAL A 655 -14.96 -27.98 25.19
CA VAL A 655 -14.62 -26.90 24.24
C VAL A 655 -15.81 -26.05 23.79
N ILE A 656 -17.02 -26.62 23.71
CA ILE A 656 -18.23 -25.87 23.31
C ILE A 656 -18.60 -24.87 24.41
N ARG A 657 -18.65 -25.33 25.66
CA ARG A 657 -18.98 -24.48 26.81
C ARG A 657 -17.87 -23.47 27.10
N GLY A 658 -16.61 -23.89 26.98
CA GLY A 658 -15.44 -23.03 27.13
C GLY A 658 -15.41 -21.89 26.12
N ASN A 659 -15.73 -22.16 24.85
CA ASN A 659 -15.80 -21.11 23.82
C ASN A 659 -17.02 -20.19 23.93
N ALA A 660 -18.04 -20.55 24.72
CA ALA A 660 -19.19 -19.70 24.98
C ALA A 660 -18.91 -18.62 26.03
N VAL A 661 -17.83 -18.77 26.81
CA VAL A 661 -17.40 -17.82 27.84
C VAL A 661 -16.09 -17.16 27.39
N PRO A 662 -15.91 -15.84 27.55
CA PRO A 662 -14.63 -15.20 27.30
C PRO A 662 -13.53 -15.85 28.16
N ASP A 663 -12.55 -16.47 27.52
CA ASP A 663 -11.38 -17.07 28.16
C ASP A 663 -10.12 -16.42 27.59
N SER A 664 -9.28 -15.90 28.49
CA SER A 664 -7.96 -15.35 28.18
C SER A 664 -6.87 -16.02 29.02
N SER A 665 -7.09 -17.24 29.49
CA SER A 665 -6.10 -18.02 30.24
C SER A 665 -5.06 -18.73 29.35
N GLY A 666 -5.08 -18.51 28.03
CA GLY A 666 -4.17 -19.19 27.11
C GLY A 666 -2.72 -18.71 27.23
N ARG A 667 -1.77 -19.55 26.81
CA ARG A 667 -0.33 -19.31 26.93
C ARG A 667 0.43 -19.65 25.65
N LEU A 668 1.49 -18.88 25.38
CA LEU A 668 2.55 -19.24 24.44
C LEU A 668 3.78 -19.70 25.24
N ILE A 669 4.30 -20.87 24.92
CA ILE A 669 5.31 -21.57 25.72
C ILE A 669 6.47 -21.97 24.81
N LYS A 670 7.68 -21.94 25.35
CA LYS A 670 8.92 -22.34 24.70
C LYS A 670 9.53 -23.53 25.44
N TYR A 671 10.00 -24.52 24.70
CA TYR A 671 10.86 -25.60 25.17
C TYR A 671 12.20 -25.55 24.45
N ASN A 672 13.29 -25.66 25.20
CA ASN A 672 14.64 -25.74 24.67
C ASN A 672 15.11 -27.21 24.67
N PRO A 673 15.28 -27.85 23.50
CA PRO A 673 15.68 -29.26 23.45
C PRO A 673 17.07 -29.57 24.02
N THR A 674 17.95 -28.57 24.10
CA THR A 674 19.32 -28.70 24.64
C THR A 674 19.32 -28.60 26.16
N THR A 675 18.72 -27.55 26.73
CA THR A 675 18.71 -27.34 28.19
C THR A 675 17.57 -28.08 28.90
N LYS A 676 16.60 -28.60 28.14
CA LYS A 676 15.35 -29.20 28.63
C LYS A 676 14.44 -28.22 29.39
N GLU A 677 14.73 -26.92 29.33
CA GLU A 677 13.94 -25.88 29.98
C GLU A 677 12.59 -25.67 29.27
N VAL A 678 11.52 -25.52 30.06
CA VAL A 678 10.18 -25.14 29.60
C VAL A 678 9.81 -23.78 30.22
N LYS A 679 9.53 -22.78 29.39
CA LYS A 679 9.27 -21.40 29.81
C LYS A 679 8.01 -20.82 29.18
N VAL A 680 7.16 -20.20 29.99
CA VAL A 680 6.03 -19.40 29.49
C VAL A 680 6.58 -18.09 28.90
N VAL A 681 6.29 -17.84 27.63
CA VAL A 681 6.76 -16.67 26.87
C VAL A 681 5.73 -15.55 26.92
N LEU A 682 4.45 -15.90 26.74
CA LEU A 682 3.32 -15.00 26.90
C LEU A 682 2.22 -15.74 27.68
N ASP A 683 1.52 -15.00 28.53
CA ASP A 683 0.37 -15.46 29.30
C ASP A 683 -0.80 -14.50 29.05
N GLY A 684 -2.02 -14.88 29.42
CA GLY A 684 -3.19 -14.02 29.24
C GLY A 684 -3.75 -14.00 27.81
N LEU A 685 -3.51 -15.04 27.01
CA LEU A 685 -3.89 -15.06 25.59
C LEU A 685 -5.32 -15.61 25.37
N PRO A 686 -6.13 -14.99 24.49
CA PRO A 686 -7.50 -15.42 24.22
C PRO A 686 -7.52 -16.56 23.20
N ASN A 687 -7.51 -17.78 23.73
CA ASN A 687 -7.55 -19.05 22.98
C ASN A 687 -6.53 -19.10 21.83
N PRO A 688 -5.21 -19.14 22.14
CA PRO A 688 -4.16 -19.15 21.15
C PRO A 688 -4.06 -20.50 20.39
N VAL A 689 -4.20 -20.48 19.07
CA VAL A 689 -4.24 -21.70 18.24
C VAL A 689 -3.00 -21.84 17.36
N GLY A 690 -1.92 -22.29 18.00
CA GLY A 690 -0.72 -22.83 17.36
C GLY A 690 0.24 -21.80 16.78
N PRO A 691 1.55 -21.88 17.10
CA PRO A 691 2.53 -20.96 16.58
C PRO A 691 3.02 -21.38 15.19
N ALA A 692 3.55 -20.40 14.44
CA ALA A 692 4.31 -20.61 13.21
C ALA A 692 5.50 -19.65 13.18
N ASN A 693 6.71 -20.18 13.33
CA ASN A 693 7.96 -19.43 13.21
C ASN A 693 8.14 -18.89 11.79
N SER A 694 8.80 -17.75 11.65
CA SER A 694 9.24 -17.24 10.35
C SER A 694 10.37 -18.10 9.77
N HIS A 695 10.57 -18.03 8.46
CA HIS A 695 11.61 -18.81 7.77
C HIS A 695 13.03 -18.49 8.26
N ASN A 696 13.28 -17.24 8.66
CA ASN A 696 14.55 -16.78 9.23
C ASN A 696 14.59 -16.86 10.77
N GLY A 697 13.55 -17.39 11.42
CA GLY A 697 13.52 -17.55 12.88
C GLY A 697 13.50 -16.26 13.70
N THR A 698 13.26 -15.09 13.11
CA THR A 698 13.29 -13.79 13.81
C THR A 698 11.97 -13.39 14.47
N PHE A 699 10.86 -14.01 14.10
CA PHE A 699 9.55 -13.83 14.74
C PHE A 699 8.73 -15.11 14.64
N LEU A 700 7.66 -15.20 15.41
CA LEU A 700 6.61 -16.21 15.22
C LEU A 700 5.24 -15.56 15.15
N LEU A 701 4.29 -16.25 14.52
CA LEU A 701 2.89 -15.88 14.49
C LEU A 701 2.10 -16.84 15.36
N TYR A 702 1.07 -16.36 16.02
CA TYR A 702 0.04 -17.20 16.62
C TYR A 702 -1.34 -16.59 16.33
N SER A 703 -2.36 -17.44 16.24
CA SER A 703 -3.74 -17.00 16.07
C SER A 703 -4.39 -16.82 17.43
N GLU A 704 -5.23 -15.80 17.58
CA GLU A 704 -6.14 -15.61 18.70
C GLU A 704 -7.54 -15.98 18.23
N ASN A 705 -7.98 -17.19 18.56
CA ASN A 705 -9.21 -17.75 18.00
C ASN A 705 -10.43 -16.91 18.37
N SER A 706 -10.55 -16.53 19.64
CA SER A 706 -11.69 -15.78 20.17
C SER A 706 -11.74 -14.35 19.63
N ASN A 707 -10.58 -13.71 19.45
CA ASN A 707 -10.46 -12.33 18.96
C ASN A 707 -10.41 -12.21 17.43
N LYS A 708 -10.48 -13.32 16.70
CA LYS A 708 -10.48 -13.36 15.23
C LYS A 708 -9.28 -12.65 14.61
N ARG A 709 -8.08 -12.78 15.20
CA ARG A 709 -6.88 -12.07 14.74
C ARG A 709 -5.63 -12.95 14.76
N ILE A 710 -4.60 -12.50 14.06
CA ILE A 710 -3.25 -13.06 14.05
C ILE A 710 -2.30 -12.03 14.64
N THR A 711 -1.51 -12.50 15.59
CA THR A 711 -0.54 -11.68 16.31
C THR A 711 0.86 -12.20 16.03
N LYS A 712 1.77 -11.25 15.76
CA LYS A 712 3.19 -11.50 15.56
C LYS A 712 3.92 -11.23 16.88
N TYR A 713 4.74 -12.18 17.31
CA TYR A 713 5.67 -12.03 18.42
C TYR A 713 7.10 -11.99 17.89
N TRP A 714 7.83 -10.93 18.21
CA TRP A 714 9.22 -10.75 17.77
C TRP A 714 10.17 -11.56 18.65
N LEU A 715 10.95 -12.46 18.05
CA LEU A 715 11.96 -13.27 18.74
C LEU A 715 13.32 -12.55 18.78
N GLN A 716 13.60 -11.71 17.79
CA GLN A 716 14.88 -11.01 17.63
C GLN A 716 14.69 -9.57 17.12
N GLY A 717 15.75 -8.77 17.18
CA GLY A 717 15.79 -7.39 16.70
C GLY A 717 15.31 -6.36 17.73
N LEU A 718 15.19 -5.09 17.30
CA LEU A 718 14.83 -3.95 18.19
C LEU A 718 13.45 -4.10 18.86
N LYS A 719 12.56 -4.91 18.28
CA LYS A 719 11.23 -5.22 18.82
C LYS A 719 11.19 -6.54 19.59
N ALA A 720 12.33 -7.21 19.83
CA ALA A 720 12.35 -8.51 20.50
C ALA A 720 11.52 -8.50 21.79
N HIS A 721 10.79 -9.58 22.01
CA HIS A 721 9.86 -9.77 23.13
C HIS A 721 8.61 -8.89 23.13
N THR A 722 8.30 -8.21 22.03
CA THR A 722 7.04 -7.47 21.86
C THR A 722 6.10 -8.18 20.87
N SER A 723 4.80 -7.88 20.98
CA SER A 723 3.75 -8.43 20.10
C SER A 723 3.04 -7.32 19.33
N GLU A 724 2.63 -7.59 18.09
CA GLU A 724 1.77 -6.70 17.30
C GLU A 724 0.73 -7.49 16.50
N VAL A 725 -0.50 -7.00 16.46
CA VAL A 725 -1.56 -7.58 15.63
C VAL A 725 -1.26 -7.25 14.18
N ILE A 726 -1.20 -8.26 13.32
CA ILE A 726 -0.88 -8.07 11.89
C ILE A 726 -2.08 -8.32 10.97
N LEU A 727 -3.06 -9.12 11.39
CA LEU A 727 -4.20 -9.45 10.55
C LEU A 727 -5.45 -9.67 11.39
N ASN A 728 -6.52 -8.93 11.11
CA ASN A 728 -7.87 -9.23 11.58
C ASN A 728 -8.60 -10.04 10.52
N LEU A 729 -9.32 -11.08 10.93
CA LEU A 729 -10.04 -12.00 10.06
C LEU A 729 -11.56 -11.90 10.29
N PRO A 730 -12.37 -12.12 9.25
CA PRO A 730 -13.83 -12.15 9.40
C PRO A 730 -14.35 -13.36 10.19
N GLY A 731 -13.50 -14.38 10.40
CA GLY A 731 -13.84 -15.61 11.12
C GLY A 731 -12.78 -16.00 12.14
N ASN A 732 -13.07 -17.00 12.97
CA ASN A 732 -12.17 -17.49 14.02
C ASN A 732 -11.00 -18.27 13.39
N PRO A 733 -9.75 -17.79 13.49
CA PRO A 733 -8.59 -18.48 12.94
C PRO A 733 -8.20 -19.71 13.77
N ALA A 734 -7.74 -20.74 13.08
CA ALA A 734 -7.14 -21.94 13.67
C ALA A 734 -5.63 -21.92 13.40
N LYS A 735 -5.04 -23.04 12.95
CA LYS A 735 -3.58 -23.17 12.86
C LYS A 735 -2.99 -22.34 11.75
N ILE A 736 -1.86 -21.73 12.07
CA ILE A 736 -1.00 -21.07 11.11
C ILE A 736 0.10 -22.05 10.68
N LYS A 737 0.41 -22.07 9.40
CA LYS A 737 1.50 -22.86 8.83
C LYS A 737 2.30 -22.02 7.84
N ARG A 738 3.63 -22.17 7.83
CA ARG A 738 4.50 -21.54 6.82
C ARG A 738 4.12 -22.04 5.43
N ALA A 739 4.00 -21.12 4.47
CA ALA A 739 3.98 -21.47 3.06
C ALA A 739 5.43 -21.65 2.55
N PRO A 740 5.68 -22.36 1.43
CA PRO A 740 7.03 -22.56 0.91
C PRO A 740 7.73 -21.28 0.48
N LYS A 741 6.97 -20.26 0.07
CA LYS A 741 7.51 -18.97 -0.31
C LYS A 741 7.85 -18.16 0.94
N PHE A 742 9.06 -17.61 0.96
CA PHE A 742 9.58 -16.88 2.10
C PHE A 742 8.66 -15.73 2.52
N GLY A 743 8.35 -15.68 3.82
CA GLY A 743 7.49 -14.66 4.41
C GLY A 743 5.99 -14.84 4.18
N GLU A 744 5.55 -15.94 3.56
CA GLU A 744 4.13 -16.27 3.37
C GLU A 744 3.66 -17.37 4.34
N PHE A 745 2.39 -17.30 4.72
CA PHE A 745 1.75 -18.19 5.69
C PHE A 745 0.33 -18.53 5.24
N TRP A 746 -0.16 -19.67 5.71
CA TRP A 746 -1.55 -20.08 5.61
C TRP A 746 -2.20 -20.15 6.98
N VAL A 747 -3.48 -19.81 7.03
CA VAL A 747 -4.32 -20.01 8.21
C VAL A 747 -5.69 -20.53 7.79
N ALA A 748 -6.20 -21.54 8.50
CA ALA A 748 -7.60 -21.92 8.41
C ALA A 748 -8.45 -20.94 9.23
N ALA A 749 -9.63 -20.56 8.76
CA ALA A 749 -10.57 -19.80 9.56
C ALA A 749 -12.00 -20.25 9.28
N LYS A 750 -12.86 -20.16 10.30
CA LYS A 750 -14.27 -20.50 10.22
C LYS A 750 -15.14 -19.26 10.43
N ILE A 751 -16.05 -19.00 9.51
CA ILE A 751 -17.07 -17.96 9.68
C ILE A 751 -18.33 -18.64 10.18
N ILE A 752 -18.81 -18.23 11.35
CA ILE A 752 -20.02 -18.75 11.97
C ILE A 752 -21.14 -17.74 11.74
N ALA A 753 -22.15 -18.12 10.94
CA ALA A 753 -23.39 -17.37 10.82
C ALA A 753 -24.36 -17.85 11.90
N GLN A 754 -25.10 -16.91 12.52
CA GLN A 754 -26.02 -17.23 13.62
C GLN A 754 -27.44 -17.58 13.13
N HIS A 755 -27.87 -17.05 11.97
CA HIS A 755 -29.26 -17.17 11.50
C HIS A 755 -29.33 -17.40 9.98
N PRO A 756 -29.53 -18.66 9.51
CA PRO A 756 -29.49 -19.92 10.27
C PRO A 756 -28.06 -20.28 10.73
N PRO A 757 -27.89 -21.07 11.80
CA PRO A 757 -26.57 -21.53 12.25
C PRO A 757 -25.84 -22.27 11.15
N SER A 758 -24.72 -21.71 10.69
CA SER A 758 -23.87 -22.37 9.71
C SER A 758 -22.41 -22.02 9.88
N VAL A 759 -21.54 -23.00 9.59
CA VAL A 759 -20.08 -22.78 9.59
C VAL A 759 -19.58 -22.85 8.15
N THR A 760 -18.93 -21.75 7.71
CA THR A 760 -18.28 -21.72 6.40
C THR A 760 -16.76 -21.78 6.57
N PRO A 761 -16.09 -22.84 6.10
CA PRO A 761 -14.64 -22.98 6.20
C PRO A 761 -13.91 -22.18 5.11
N PHE A 762 -12.86 -21.49 5.52
CA PHE A 762 -11.96 -20.72 4.65
C PHE A 762 -10.49 -21.03 4.92
N GLY A 763 -9.67 -20.88 3.89
CA GLY A 763 -8.22 -20.74 4.02
C GLY A 763 -7.77 -19.36 3.56
N TYR A 764 -6.90 -18.73 4.34
CA TYR A 764 -6.29 -17.46 3.99
C TYR A 764 -4.78 -17.64 3.84
N LYS A 765 -4.23 -17.27 2.68
CA LYS A 765 -2.80 -17.08 2.50
C LYS A 765 -2.47 -15.61 2.73
N PHE A 766 -1.46 -15.31 3.52
CA PHE A 766 -1.08 -13.94 3.84
C PHE A 766 0.44 -13.81 4.01
N ASN A 767 0.96 -12.59 3.88
CA ASN A 767 2.39 -12.33 4.07
C ASN A 767 2.72 -11.86 5.50
N SER A 768 4.01 -11.73 5.80
CA SER A 768 4.54 -11.30 7.10
C SER A 768 4.11 -9.89 7.55
N LEU A 769 3.57 -9.07 6.64
CA LEU A 769 3.00 -7.76 6.92
C LEU A 769 1.48 -7.81 7.18
N GLY A 770 0.86 -8.99 7.11
CA GLY A 770 -0.58 -9.16 7.30
C GLY A 770 -1.43 -8.94 6.05
N LYS A 771 -0.83 -8.75 4.87
CA LYS A 771 -1.59 -8.63 3.61
C LYS A 771 -2.10 -10.01 3.19
N VAL A 772 -3.42 -10.14 3.04
CA VAL A 772 -4.05 -11.34 2.46
C VAL A 772 -3.74 -11.41 0.97
N LEU A 773 -3.18 -12.54 0.55
CA LEU A 773 -2.79 -12.84 -0.83
C LEU A 773 -3.82 -13.73 -1.53
N ILE A 774 -4.37 -14.71 -0.80
CA ILE A 774 -5.36 -15.66 -1.32
C ILE A 774 -6.43 -15.88 -0.27
N ARG A 775 -7.69 -15.91 -0.70
CA ARG A 775 -8.84 -16.37 0.10
C ARG A 775 -9.50 -17.55 -0.61
N LYS A 776 -9.54 -18.71 0.04
CA LYS A 776 -10.12 -19.95 -0.49
C LYS A 776 -11.33 -20.37 0.32
N ALA A 777 -12.50 -20.46 -0.30
CA ALA A 777 -13.66 -21.09 0.32
C ALA A 777 -13.57 -22.62 0.18
N LEU A 778 -13.81 -23.36 1.27
CA LEU A 778 -13.66 -24.83 1.32
C LEU A 778 -14.99 -25.58 1.47
N ARG A 779 -16.12 -24.85 1.39
CA ARG A 779 -17.49 -25.37 1.60
C ARG A 779 -17.91 -26.53 0.72
N ARG A 780 -17.26 -26.74 -0.43
CA ARG A 780 -17.61 -27.83 -1.36
C ARG A 780 -16.94 -29.13 -1.01
N GLN A 781 -15.76 -29.06 -0.42
CA GLN A 781 -14.96 -30.22 -0.08
C GLN A 781 -15.29 -30.69 1.31
N TYR A 782 -15.47 -29.76 2.24
CA TYR A 782 -15.76 -30.05 3.64
C TYR A 782 -17.24 -29.83 3.99
N ASN A 783 -18.14 -29.56 3.03
CA ASN A 783 -19.54 -29.16 3.30
C ASN A 783 -19.66 -27.88 4.16
N ASN A 784 -20.86 -27.32 4.22
CA ASN A 784 -21.19 -26.35 5.28
C ASN A 784 -21.32 -27.14 6.59
N ASN A 785 -20.82 -26.58 7.69
CA ASN A 785 -20.79 -27.14 9.06
C ASN A 785 -19.57 -27.97 9.46
N THR A 786 -18.60 -28.24 8.57
CA THR A 786 -17.32 -28.85 8.98
C THR A 786 -16.28 -27.79 9.28
N ILE A 787 -15.58 -27.96 10.41
CA ILE A 787 -14.50 -27.06 10.81
C ILE A 787 -13.20 -27.50 10.12
N VAL A 788 -12.60 -26.61 9.33
CA VAL A 788 -11.24 -26.78 8.82
C VAL A 788 -10.26 -26.14 9.80
N ASN A 789 -9.19 -26.85 10.13
CA ASN A 789 -8.27 -26.50 11.23
C ASN A 789 -6.88 -26.14 10.74
N VAL A 790 -6.45 -26.68 9.59
CA VAL A 790 -5.12 -26.45 9.03
C VAL A 790 -5.17 -26.40 7.50
N LEU A 791 -4.38 -25.50 6.93
CA LEU A 791 -3.96 -25.56 5.54
C LEU A 791 -2.45 -25.51 5.50
N GLN A 792 -1.83 -26.44 4.78
CA GLN A 792 -0.39 -26.54 4.66
C GLN A 792 -0.02 -26.70 3.19
N GLU A 793 0.62 -25.67 2.64
CA GLU A 793 1.13 -25.66 1.27
C GLU A 793 2.51 -26.28 1.20
N TYR A 794 2.77 -27.02 0.12
CA TYR A 794 4.07 -27.59 -0.21
C TYR A 794 4.35 -27.56 -1.72
N ASN A 795 5.62 -27.37 -2.07
CA ASN A 795 6.11 -27.40 -3.45
C ASN A 795 6.47 -28.83 -3.89
N VAL A 796 5.47 -29.71 -4.00
CA VAL A 796 5.64 -31.04 -4.61
C VAL A 796 4.91 -31.05 -5.96
N ASN A 797 5.63 -31.29 -7.06
CA ASN A 797 5.09 -31.48 -8.43
C ASN A 797 4.04 -30.42 -8.88
N GLY A 798 4.40 -29.15 -8.85
CA GLY A 798 3.49 -28.04 -9.24
C GLY A 798 2.60 -27.52 -8.11
N GLY A 799 2.90 -27.91 -6.87
CA GLY A 799 2.22 -27.48 -5.64
C GLY A 799 1.16 -28.49 -5.18
N ALA A 800 1.16 -28.83 -3.87
CA ALA A 800 0.04 -29.43 -3.12
C ALA A 800 -0.38 -28.57 -1.91
N LEU A 801 -1.70 -28.40 -1.68
CA LEU A 801 -2.27 -27.80 -0.47
C LEU A 801 -3.00 -28.88 0.30
N PHE A 802 -2.49 -29.20 1.48
CA PHE A 802 -3.11 -30.16 2.39
C PHE A 802 -4.05 -29.44 3.33
N VAL A 803 -5.24 -30.00 3.50
CA VAL A 803 -6.28 -29.45 4.37
C VAL A 803 -6.69 -30.51 5.38
N GLY A 804 -6.74 -30.11 6.65
CA GLY A 804 -7.14 -30.96 7.76
C GLY A 804 -8.36 -30.40 8.48
N SER A 805 -9.20 -31.31 8.97
CA SER A 805 -10.34 -31.04 9.83
C SER A 805 -10.34 -32.06 10.96
N ARG A 806 -10.57 -31.64 12.21
CA ARG A 806 -10.79 -32.58 13.34
C ARG A 806 -12.04 -33.43 13.23
N GLU A 807 -12.98 -33.06 12.37
CA GLU A 807 -14.30 -33.68 12.22
C GLU A 807 -14.37 -34.60 10.99
N ALA A 808 -13.45 -34.45 10.04
CA ALA A 808 -13.40 -35.29 8.84
C ALA A 808 -12.71 -36.63 9.12
N SER A 809 -13.00 -37.66 8.33
CA SER A 809 -12.26 -38.94 8.32
C SER A 809 -11.19 -38.99 7.22
N TYR A 810 -10.70 -37.83 6.78
CA TYR A 810 -9.74 -37.72 5.68
C TYR A 810 -8.90 -36.44 5.76
N ALA A 811 -7.71 -36.49 5.16
CA ALA A 811 -6.93 -35.31 4.84
C ALA A 811 -7.12 -34.95 3.36
N GLY A 812 -7.54 -33.72 3.07
CA GLY A 812 -7.76 -33.26 1.71
C GLY A 812 -6.43 -32.84 1.06
N LYS A 813 -6.19 -33.23 -0.19
CA LYS A 813 -5.10 -32.68 -1.01
C LYS A 813 -5.67 -32.02 -2.25
N PHE A 814 -5.25 -30.78 -2.44
CA PHE A 814 -5.56 -29.98 -3.61
C PHE A 814 -4.29 -29.86 -4.45
N THR A 815 -4.39 -30.22 -5.73
CA THR A 815 -3.32 -30.03 -6.73
C THR A 815 -3.76 -28.90 -7.65
N LYS A 816 -3.03 -27.76 -7.62
CA LYS A 816 -3.42 -26.45 -8.20
C LYS A 816 -4.67 -25.85 -7.51
N TRP A 817 -4.49 -24.80 -6.69
CA TRP A 817 -5.57 -24.17 -5.90
C TRP A 817 -5.70 -22.67 -6.07
#